data_AF-A0A847F8X9-F1
#
_entry.id   AF-A0A847F8X9-F1
#
_cell.length_a   1.000
_cell.length_b   1.000
_cell.length_c   1.000
_cell.angle_alpha   90.00
_cell.angle_beta   90.00
_cell.angle_gamma   90.00
#
_symmetry.space_group_name_H-M   'P 1'
#
loop_
_entity.id
_entity.type
_entity.pdbx_description
1 polymer ?
#
loop_
_entity_poly.entity_id
_entity_poly.type
_entity_poly.pdbx_seq_one_letter_code
_entity_poly.pdbx_strand_id
1 'polypeptide(L)'
;MSYTLGIDIGSSTAKLTLADTNCNTVYRDYTKTASSPFVTINYLLKRLEEYTPFYNISGAAISGSGAKQVATKAGWSYFSDGLALTTAIMNNHPDTRTIIYSGGQTALIIELEHGMNKPWKVYSNPLCAAGTGHFLQQQCYRLGIHLNDLAKLAISYTGATPRIATRCSVFAKSDLIHLQQKGVPVEAMLKSLCESIARMITSLKKDLFLEPVVFTGGMAANLAVCSALESAISARNNRLVKINIAESPLYTQSFGLALLAKNNPSSVNFLPEEASSKQFYPLPKLTEISAAHEPSITDNLNNSPCYLGVDVGSTSTKAVIINSQGEVILKDYIMTAGRPVDAVKQVFTNLVTRGAGEISIGGAGVTGSGRYLIGSLIGADLVKNEITAQVTAAEELDPNADIIEIGGQDSKLVIKRNGIVADYQMNKACAAGTGSFIDELADMLGISVKNGDFGRLAFEAPYTIDLGTRCAAFMGQAVASVQQHGIPKEVIAASLARSIVNNYLSKVVGSRKLGSNIILTGAVFYNQAIVSAFNQMLPGKQITVAPHREVSGAIGAAILAMESMDGSQSNFKGFNRVIEADCNLSTFLCTKCDNNCTITRMKLPDGQTTYFGSRCDLYDAGIDKTTVTTPFDIREKLLFADYNPLDGSGLLVGIPRALLVYDYAPLLIGFLNKLGVRVLLSDKTTRNTIEKSIELSYSDSCFPLKLLHGHMSSLSHTDYILYPCAIRLGQKNKDKNQKYACPLVQASPFIAGNVMNNVSNRLLSPIIDLSLGETETINNFATVATKMGFTYEQGIEAAIAGFERQKVFEQELRQNGNRLLEDIRQSDKIGVVVMARSYMSQDSGANLGFNEKLAALGMIPVPVDFLPLSSFDPEDISDRPYWAYESKFINATKITSITPFLYGL
;
A
#
# COMPACT_ATOMS: atom_id res chain seq x y z
N MET A 1 -29.27 -19.46 -44.19
CA MET A 1 -29.70 -18.57 -43.09
C MET A 1 -28.67 -17.48 -42.97
N SER A 2 -29.08 -16.22 -42.79
CA SER A 2 -28.17 -15.08 -42.68
C SER A 2 -27.89 -14.80 -41.21
N TYR A 3 -26.66 -14.96 -40.76
CA TYR A 3 -26.25 -14.71 -39.39
C TYR A 3 -25.43 -13.42 -39.27
N THR A 4 -25.34 -12.87 -38.06
CA THR A 4 -24.43 -11.78 -37.74
C THR A 4 -23.49 -12.18 -36.60
N LEU A 5 -22.25 -11.69 -36.68
CA LEU A 5 -21.17 -12.07 -35.78
C LEU A 5 -20.73 -10.87 -34.93
N GLY A 6 -20.61 -11.09 -33.62
CA GLY A 6 -20.06 -10.11 -32.69
C GLY A 6 -18.88 -10.68 -31.92
N ILE A 7 -17.78 -9.93 -31.85
CA ILE A 7 -16.54 -10.35 -31.18
C ILE A 7 -16.11 -9.30 -30.15
N ASP A 8 -16.03 -9.69 -28.89
CA ASP A 8 -15.46 -8.90 -27.79
C ASP A 8 -14.03 -9.35 -27.50
N ILE A 9 -13.04 -8.47 -27.72
CA ILE A 9 -11.65 -8.71 -27.30
C ILE A 9 -11.43 -8.10 -25.91
N GLY A 10 -11.61 -8.91 -24.88
CA GLY A 10 -11.28 -8.53 -23.52
C GLY A 10 -9.77 -8.57 -23.23
N SER A 11 -9.37 -8.05 -22.07
CA SER A 11 -7.97 -8.04 -21.63
C SER A 11 -7.38 -9.44 -21.42
N SER A 12 -8.18 -10.41 -20.98
CA SER A 12 -7.75 -11.80 -20.70
C SER A 12 -8.45 -12.85 -21.57
N THR A 13 -9.58 -12.49 -22.18
CA THR A 13 -10.45 -13.43 -22.91
C THR A 13 -11.11 -12.75 -24.09
N ALA A 14 -11.18 -13.45 -25.22
CA ALA A 14 -12.01 -13.09 -26.35
C ALA A 14 -13.32 -13.89 -26.32
N LYS A 15 -14.45 -13.25 -26.62
CA LYS A 15 -15.76 -13.90 -26.73
C LYS A 15 -16.37 -13.61 -28.08
N LEU A 16 -17.12 -14.58 -28.57
CA LEU A 16 -17.79 -14.58 -29.84
C LEU A 16 -19.27 -14.89 -29.63
N THR A 17 -20.14 -14.21 -30.37
CA THR A 17 -21.57 -14.50 -30.40
C THR A 17 -22.08 -14.44 -31.82
N LEU A 18 -22.78 -15.49 -32.25
CA LEU A 18 -23.50 -15.55 -33.52
C LEU A 18 -24.99 -15.35 -33.25
N ALA A 19 -25.63 -14.43 -33.96
CA ALA A 19 -27.06 -14.16 -33.88
C ALA A 19 -27.77 -14.43 -35.22
N ASP A 20 -29.03 -14.85 -35.15
CA ASP A 20 -29.90 -15.03 -36.32
C ASP A 20 -30.59 -13.72 -36.76
N THR A 21 -31.38 -13.78 -37.84
CA THR A 21 -32.12 -12.63 -38.36
C THR A 21 -33.14 -12.05 -37.39
N ASN A 22 -33.62 -12.87 -36.45
CA ASN A 22 -34.56 -12.52 -35.39
C ASN A 22 -33.87 -11.99 -34.13
N CYS A 23 -32.56 -11.71 -34.20
CA CYS A 23 -31.75 -11.22 -33.09
C CYS A 23 -31.61 -12.23 -31.93
N ASN A 24 -31.86 -13.52 -32.16
CA ASN A 24 -31.62 -14.56 -31.16
C ASN A 24 -30.18 -15.05 -31.25
N THR A 25 -29.59 -15.35 -30.09
CA THR A 25 -28.30 -16.03 -30.06
C THR A 25 -28.45 -17.47 -30.56
N VAL A 26 -27.61 -17.88 -31.51
CA VAL A 26 -27.54 -19.26 -32.00
C VAL A 26 -26.23 -19.98 -31.64
N TYR A 27 -25.15 -19.23 -31.39
CA TYR A 27 -23.86 -19.80 -30.99
C TYR A 27 -23.08 -18.81 -30.12
N ARG A 28 -22.35 -19.33 -29.13
CA ARG A 28 -21.45 -18.57 -28.27
C ARG A 28 -20.19 -19.37 -28.03
N ASP A 29 -19.06 -18.68 -28.03
CA ASP A 29 -17.78 -19.29 -27.73
C ASP A 29 -16.84 -18.26 -27.09
N TYR A 30 -15.87 -18.75 -26.32
CA TYR A 30 -14.83 -17.91 -25.76
C TYR A 30 -13.52 -18.69 -25.60
N THR A 31 -12.42 -17.94 -25.51
CA THR A 31 -11.10 -18.50 -25.21
C THR A 31 -10.24 -17.47 -24.46
N LYS A 32 -9.18 -17.93 -23.80
CA LYS A 32 -8.16 -17.05 -23.23
C LYS A 32 -7.31 -16.44 -24.34
N THR A 33 -6.99 -15.17 -24.22
CA THR A 33 -6.09 -14.49 -25.15
C THR A 33 -4.66 -14.96 -24.89
N ALA A 34 -4.02 -15.63 -25.85
CA ALA A 34 -2.75 -16.33 -25.61
C ALA A 34 -1.50 -15.60 -26.12
N SER A 35 -1.48 -15.18 -27.40
CA SER A 35 -0.30 -14.61 -28.06
C SER A 35 -0.59 -13.31 -28.79
N SER A 36 -1.68 -13.25 -29.56
CA SER A 36 -2.18 -12.02 -30.18
C SER A 36 -3.70 -12.07 -30.34
N PRO A 37 -4.38 -10.91 -30.52
CA PRO A 37 -5.79 -10.88 -30.82
C PRO A 37 -6.13 -11.61 -32.12
N PHE A 38 -5.24 -11.56 -33.12
CA PHE A 38 -5.41 -12.24 -34.41
C PHE A 38 -5.44 -13.77 -34.25
N VAL A 39 -4.44 -14.34 -33.57
CA VAL A 39 -4.37 -15.79 -33.32
C VAL A 39 -5.56 -16.25 -32.47
N THR A 40 -5.91 -15.46 -31.45
CA THR A 40 -7.03 -15.76 -30.56
C THR A 40 -8.37 -15.78 -31.32
N ILE A 41 -8.58 -14.81 -32.21
CA ILE A 41 -9.78 -14.74 -33.05
C ILE A 41 -9.79 -15.86 -34.08
N ASN A 42 -8.67 -16.17 -34.75
CA ASN A 42 -8.59 -17.29 -35.68
C ASN A 42 -8.94 -18.63 -35.00
N TYR A 43 -8.53 -18.82 -33.75
CA TYR A 43 -8.92 -19.99 -32.97
C TYR A 43 -10.44 -20.07 -32.75
N LEU A 44 -11.08 -18.94 -32.41
CA LEU A 44 -12.55 -18.85 -32.29
C LEU A 44 -13.26 -19.04 -33.63
N LEU A 45 -12.75 -18.45 -34.70
CA LEU A 45 -13.29 -18.58 -36.05
C LEU A 45 -13.20 -20.02 -36.55
N LYS A 46 -12.12 -20.74 -36.25
CA LYS A 46 -11.96 -22.15 -36.62
C LYS A 46 -13.07 -23.00 -35.99
N ARG A 47 -13.33 -22.82 -34.68
CA ARG A 47 -14.43 -23.52 -33.99
C ARG A 47 -15.81 -23.07 -34.46
N LEU A 48 -15.95 -21.82 -34.91
CA LEU A 48 -17.19 -21.33 -35.52
C LEU A 48 -17.44 -21.94 -36.90
N GLU A 49 -16.40 -22.12 -37.72
CA GLU A 49 -16.51 -22.71 -39.06
C GLU A 49 -16.98 -24.17 -39.00
N GLU A 50 -16.59 -24.90 -37.95
CA GLU A 50 -17.11 -26.24 -37.65
C GLU A 50 -18.63 -26.25 -37.37
N TYR A 51 -19.19 -25.13 -36.89
CA TYR A 51 -20.62 -24.98 -36.62
C TYR A 51 -21.41 -24.44 -37.82
N THR A 52 -20.88 -23.44 -38.54
CA THR A 52 -21.52 -22.89 -39.74
C THR A 52 -20.48 -22.32 -40.72
N PRO A 53 -20.61 -22.58 -42.03
CA PRO A 53 -19.75 -21.95 -43.03
C PRO A 53 -19.81 -20.42 -43.00
N PHE A 54 -18.68 -19.74 -43.19
CA PHE A 54 -18.61 -18.28 -43.12
C PHE A 54 -19.50 -17.55 -44.12
N TYR A 55 -19.82 -18.15 -45.28
CA TYR A 55 -20.72 -17.54 -46.26
C TYR A 55 -22.17 -17.38 -45.76
N ASN A 56 -22.55 -18.04 -44.65
CA ASN A 56 -23.83 -17.82 -43.98
C ASN A 56 -23.82 -16.59 -43.06
N ILE A 57 -22.69 -15.91 -42.87
CA ILE A 57 -22.55 -14.75 -42.00
C ILE A 57 -22.57 -13.48 -42.85
N SER A 58 -23.61 -12.67 -42.70
CA SER A 58 -23.84 -11.44 -43.48
C SER A 58 -23.10 -10.21 -42.98
N GLY A 59 -22.60 -10.23 -41.75
CA GLY A 59 -21.86 -9.10 -41.18
C GLY A 59 -21.21 -9.44 -39.85
N ALA A 60 -20.09 -8.78 -39.58
CA ALA A 60 -19.31 -8.92 -38.36
C ALA A 60 -18.95 -7.55 -37.74
N ALA A 61 -18.99 -7.50 -36.41
CA ALA A 61 -18.61 -6.34 -35.62
C ALA A 61 -17.72 -6.72 -34.44
N ILE A 62 -16.87 -5.79 -34.03
CA ILE A 62 -15.84 -6.04 -33.02
C ILE A 62 -15.65 -4.86 -32.07
N SER A 63 -15.27 -5.15 -30.82
CA SER A 63 -14.96 -4.15 -29.80
C SER A 63 -13.91 -4.66 -28.80
N GLY A 64 -13.53 -3.82 -27.85
CA GLY A 64 -12.53 -4.13 -26.84
C GLY A 64 -11.09 -3.78 -27.23
N SER A 65 -10.14 -4.38 -26.52
CA SER A 65 -8.72 -4.05 -26.57
C SER A 65 -8.05 -4.58 -27.85
N GLY A 66 -7.40 -3.70 -28.62
CA GLY A 66 -6.79 -4.08 -29.90
C GLY A 66 -7.78 -4.27 -31.07
N ALA A 67 -9.09 -4.14 -30.82
CA ALA A 67 -10.13 -4.39 -31.81
C ALA A 67 -10.07 -3.47 -33.04
N LYS A 68 -9.59 -2.23 -32.91
CA LYS A 68 -9.44 -1.32 -34.06
C LYS A 68 -8.52 -1.88 -35.14
N GLN A 69 -7.38 -2.48 -34.75
CA GLN A 69 -6.43 -3.04 -35.72
C GLN A 69 -7.04 -4.25 -36.44
N VAL A 70 -7.71 -5.11 -35.69
CA VAL A 70 -8.41 -6.27 -36.25
C VAL A 70 -9.53 -5.81 -37.18
N ALA A 71 -10.37 -4.85 -36.75
CA ALA A 71 -11.46 -4.30 -37.55
C ALA A 71 -10.97 -3.78 -38.91
N THR A 72 -9.90 -2.97 -38.91
CA THR A 72 -9.32 -2.42 -40.14
C THR A 72 -8.80 -3.52 -41.07
N LYS A 73 -8.09 -4.54 -40.55
CA LYS A 73 -7.55 -5.62 -41.38
C LYS A 73 -8.63 -6.59 -41.87
N ALA A 74 -9.66 -6.87 -41.06
CA ALA A 74 -10.72 -7.81 -41.35
C ALA A 74 -11.87 -7.21 -42.19
N GLY A 75 -11.91 -5.87 -42.32
CA GLY A 75 -13.03 -5.17 -42.93
C GLY A 75 -14.32 -5.24 -42.09
N TRP A 76 -14.20 -5.33 -40.76
CA TRP A 76 -15.33 -5.42 -39.84
C TRP A 76 -15.63 -4.07 -39.18
N SER A 77 -16.87 -3.87 -38.74
CA SER A 77 -17.25 -2.63 -38.06
C SER A 77 -16.77 -2.60 -36.61
N TYR A 78 -16.09 -1.52 -36.23
CA TYR A 78 -15.67 -1.28 -34.84
C TYR A 78 -16.71 -0.42 -34.11
N PHE A 79 -17.13 -0.85 -32.92
CA PHE A 79 -18.00 -0.08 -32.02
C PHE A 79 -17.37 0.09 -30.64
N SER A 80 -17.81 1.10 -29.89
CA SER A 80 -17.39 1.28 -28.50
C SER A 80 -18.07 0.28 -27.57
N ASP A 81 -17.38 -0.09 -26.49
CA ASP A 81 -17.90 -0.99 -25.45
C ASP A 81 -19.27 -0.53 -24.93
N GLY A 82 -19.41 0.76 -24.64
CA GLY A 82 -20.66 1.33 -24.13
C GLY A 82 -21.83 1.19 -25.10
N LEU A 83 -21.61 1.36 -26.42
CA LEU A 83 -22.67 1.20 -27.41
C LEU A 83 -23.08 -0.27 -27.57
N ALA A 84 -22.11 -1.19 -27.57
CA ALA A 84 -22.37 -2.62 -27.65
C ALA A 84 -23.16 -3.12 -26.43
N LEU A 85 -22.71 -2.76 -25.22
CA LEU A 85 -23.38 -3.12 -23.97
C LEU A 85 -24.81 -2.57 -23.91
N THR A 86 -25.00 -1.28 -24.21
CA THR A 86 -26.34 -0.68 -24.21
C THR A 86 -27.24 -1.36 -25.24
N THR A 87 -26.74 -1.66 -26.44
CA THR A 87 -27.54 -2.33 -27.48
C THR A 87 -28.02 -3.71 -27.03
N ALA A 88 -27.15 -4.51 -26.41
CA ALA A 88 -27.52 -5.81 -25.87
C ALA A 88 -28.55 -5.73 -24.74
N ILE A 89 -28.33 -4.85 -23.76
CA ILE A 89 -29.21 -4.72 -22.61
C ILE A 89 -30.57 -4.14 -23.02
N MET A 90 -30.60 -3.14 -23.89
CA MET A 90 -31.85 -2.55 -24.38
C MET A 90 -32.70 -3.52 -25.22
N ASN A 91 -32.08 -4.51 -25.86
CA ASN A 91 -32.79 -5.56 -26.60
C ASN A 91 -33.58 -6.48 -25.65
N ASN A 92 -33.04 -6.78 -24.47
CA ASN A 92 -33.63 -7.72 -23.52
C ASN A 92 -34.39 -7.02 -22.37
N HIS A 93 -33.99 -5.80 -22.01
CA HIS A 93 -34.48 -4.99 -20.90
C HIS A 93 -34.66 -3.51 -21.34
N PRO A 94 -35.69 -3.21 -22.15
CA PRO A 94 -35.85 -1.91 -22.81
C PRO A 94 -36.16 -0.73 -21.86
N ASP A 95 -36.54 -1.01 -20.62
CA ASP A 95 -36.85 -0.02 -19.58
C ASP A 95 -35.63 0.36 -18.72
N THR A 96 -34.48 -0.28 -18.93
CA THR A 96 -33.25 -0.06 -18.16
C THR A 96 -32.83 1.42 -18.15
N ARG A 97 -32.55 1.95 -16.95
CA ARG A 97 -32.06 3.33 -16.76
C ARG A 97 -30.60 3.40 -16.37
N THR A 98 -30.06 2.36 -15.73
CA THR A 98 -28.63 2.28 -15.40
C THR A 98 -28.08 0.91 -15.75
N ILE A 99 -26.98 0.88 -16.52
CA ILE A 99 -26.21 -0.33 -16.78
C ILE A 99 -24.91 -0.24 -16.01
N ILE A 100 -24.62 -1.28 -15.22
CA ILE A 100 -23.32 -1.48 -14.58
C ILE A 100 -22.63 -2.62 -15.32
N TYR A 101 -21.42 -2.37 -15.80
CA TYR A 101 -20.57 -3.40 -16.41
C TYR A 101 -19.30 -3.55 -15.59
N SER A 102 -18.90 -4.79 -15.30
CA SER A 102 -17.58 -5.07 -14.71
C SER A 102 -16.94 -6.31 -15.32
N GLY A 103 -15.88 -6.07 -16.08
CA GLY A 103 -15.06 -7.07 -16.76
C GLY A 103 -13.72 -7.32 -16.08
N GLY A 104 -12.75 -7.82 -16.85
CA GLY A 104 -11.42 -8.17 -16.32
C GLY A 104 -10.61 -6.96 -15.84
N GLN A 105 -10.60 -5.85 -16.58
CA GLN A 105 -9.85 -4.62 -16.25
C GLN A 105 -10.70 -3.34 -16.33
N THR A 106 -11.95 -3.46 -16.78
CA THR A 106 -12.84 -2.31 -17.06
C THR A 106 -14.10 -2.43 -16.22
N ALA A 107 -14.48 -1.34 -15.57
CA ALA A 107 -15.78 -1.15 -14.93
C ALA A 107 -16.44 0.12 -15.49
N LEU A 108 -17.70 0.02 -15.92
CA LEU A 108 -18.48 1.11 -16.50
C LEU A 108 -19.81 1.27 -15.76
N ILE A 109 -20.24 2.51 -15.58
CA ILE A 109 -21.64 2.86 -15.29
C ILE A 109 -22.16 3.68 -16.47
N ILE A 110 -23.23 3.21 -17.09
CA ILE A 110 -23.91 3.89 -18.20
C ILE A 110 -25.29 4.32 -17.69
N GLU A 111 -25.54 5.62 -17.73
CA GLU A 111 -26.82 6.22 -17.34
C GLU A 111 -27.63 6.60 -18.58
N LEU A 112 -28.83 6.05 -18.68
CA LEU A 112 -29.76 6.16 -19.81
C LEU A 112 -30.99 6.99 -19.41
N GLU A 113 -30.80 8.29 -19.15
CA GLU A 113 -31.90 9.20 -18.78
C GLU A 113 -33.05 9.17 -19.81
N HIS A 114 -32.72 9.07 -21.11
CA HIS A 114 -33.66 9.10 -22.22
C HIS A 114 -33.60 7.81 -23.09
N GLY A 115 -33.24 6.68 -22.50
CA GLY A 115 -33.05 5.42 -23.24
C GLY A 115 -31.88 5.50 -24.23
N MET A 116 -32.07 5.02 -25.46
CA MET A 116 -31.04 5.08 -26.53
C MET A 116 -30.86 6.48 -27.15
N ASN A 117 -31.69 7.46 -26.78
CA ASN A 117 -31.57 8.82 -27.29
C ASN A 117 -30.39 9.52 -26.58
N LYS A 118 -29.35 9.85 -27.35
CA LYS A 118 -28.19 10.59 -26.84
C LYS A 118 -28.58 12.01 -26.40
N PRO A 119 -27.92 12.58 -25.38
CA PRO A 119 -26.70 12.07 -24.73
C PRO A 119 -26.96 11.17 -23.51
N TRP A 120 -26.28 10.01 -23.44
CA TRP A 120 -26.14 9.21 -22.21
C TRP A 120 -24.81 9.51 -21.51
N LYS A 121 -24.73 9.31 -20.19
CA LYS A 121 -23.50 9.53 -19.41
C LYS A 121 -22.78 8.21 -19.18
N VAL A 122 -21.46 8.19 -19.37
CA VAL A 122 -20.61 7.01 -19.12
C VAL A 122 -19.56 7.39 -18.09
N TYR A 123 -19.53 6.67 -16.98
CA TYR A 123 -18.51 6.75 -15.95
C TYR A 123 -17.66 5.48 -16.05
N SER A 124 -16.34 5.62 -16.01
CA SER A 124 -15.42 4.48 -16.06
C SER A 124 -14.36 4.59 -14.97
N ASN A 125 -13.85 3.45 -14.50
CA ASN A 125 -12.64 3.47 -13.68
C ASN A 125 -11.47 4.09 -14.48
N PRO A 126 -10.54 4.81 -13.82
CA PRO A 126 -9.25 5.13 -14.44
C PRO A 126 -8.53 3.81 -14.78
N LEU A 127 -7.54 3.84 -15.67
CA LEU A 127 -6.84 2.67 -16.23
C LEU A 127 -6.50 1.56 -15.21
N CYS A 128 -6.38 1.83 -13.90
CA CYS A 128 -6.18 0.83 -12.84
C CYS A 128 -7.31 -0.23 -12.75
N ALA A 129 -6.93 -1.51 -12.74
CA ALA A 129 -7.83 -2.67 -12.57
C ALA A 129 -8.41 -2.83 -11.15
N ALA A 130 -8.24 -1.85 -10.25
CA ALA A 130 -8.87 -1.88 -8.93
C ALA A 130 -10.39 -2.10 -9.09
N GLY A 131 -10.96 -2.99 -8.27
CA GLY A 131 -12.37 -3.37 -8.26
C GLY A 131 -12.95 -3.92 -9.57
N THR A 132 -12.13 -4.62 -10.34
CA THR A 132 -12.52 -5.40 -11.52
C THR A 132 -12.28 -6.89 -11.29
N GLY A 133 -12.65 -7.75 -12.24
CA GLY A 133 -12.49 -9.20 -12.12
C GLY A 133 -11.05 -9.67 -11.97
N HIS A 134 -10.09 -9.01 -12.61
CA HIS A 134 -8.68 -9.36 -12.46
C HIS A 134 -8.17 -9.09 -11.05
N PHE A 135 -8.61 -7.99 -10.42
CA PHE A 135 -8.29 -7.70 -9.03
C PHE A 135 -8.81 -8.79 -8.08
N LEU A 136 -10.04 -9.27 -8.31
CA LEU A 136 -10.62 -10.37 -7.52
C LEU A 136 -9.82 -11.67 -7.70
N GLN A 137 -9.52 -12.04 -8.95
CA GLN A 137 -8.72 -13.22 -9.28
C GLN A 137 -7.33 -13.19 -8.61
N GLN A 138 -6.65 -12.04 -8.62
CA GLN A 138 -5.38 -11.86 -7.93
C GLN A 138 -5.48 -12.11 -6.42
N GLN A 139 -6.57 -11.67 -5.77
CA GLN A 139 -6.73 -11.88 -4.33
C GLN A 139 -7.07 -13.35 -4.01
N CYS A 140 -7.89 -14.01 -4.84
CA CYS A 140 -8.17 -15.44 -4.72
C CYS A 140 -6.90 -16.29 -4.75
N TYR A 141 -6.06 -16.08 -5.77
CA TYR A 141 -4.79 -16.80 -5.92
C TYR A 141 -3.92 -16.66 -4.66
N ARG A 142 -3.84 -15.46 -4.09
CA ARG A 142 -3.04 -15.18 -2.88
C ARG A 142 -3.59 -15.84 -1.63
N LEU A 143 -4.91 -15.91 -1.49
CA LEU A 143 -5.55 -16.61 -0.38
C LEU A 143 -5.54 -18.14 -0.58
N GLY A 144 -5.03 -18.64 -1.71
CA GLY A 144 -5.03 -20.07 -2.02
C GLY A 144 -6.41 -20.61 -2.35
N ILE A 145 -7.30 -19.76 -2.86
CA ILE A 145 -8.72 -20.08 -3.12
C ILE A 145 -8.97 -20.08 -4.62
N HIS A 146 -9.70 -21.06 -5.10
CA HIS A 146 -10.15 -21.07 -6.48
C HIS A 146 -11.27 -20.05 -6.69
N LEU A 147 -11.25 -19.32 -7.82
CA LEU A 147 -12.21 -18.23 -8.07
C LEU A 147 -13.67 -18.69 -8.00
N ASN A 148 -13.94 -19.95 -8.37
CA ASN A 148 -15.29 -20.54 -8.32
C ASN A 148 -15.82 -20.73 -6.89
N ASP A 149 -14.93 -20.89 -5.90
CA ASP A 149 -15.33 -21.11 -4.51
C ASP A 149 -15.61 -19.79 -3.77
N LEU A 150 -15.13 -18.67 -4.32
CA LEU A 150 -15.18 -17.37 -3.65
C LEU A 150 -16.58 -16.97 -3.23
N ALA A 151 -17.56 -17.05 -4.14
CA ALA A 151 -18.91 -16.57 -3.86
C ALA A 151 -19.56 -17.38 -2.73
N LYS A 152 -19.38 -18.70 -2.74
CA LYS A 152 -19.89 -19.61 -1.71
C LYS A 152 -19.29 -19.31 -0.34
N LEU A 153 -17.96 -19.17 -0.27
CA LEU A 153 -17.26 -18.85 0.97
C LEU A 153 -17.66 -17.47 1.51
N ALA A 154 -17.68 -16.44 0.66
CA ALA A 154 -18.06 -15.08 1.07
C ALA A 154 -19.49 -15.00 1.62
N ILE A 155 -20.45 -15.67 0.98
CA ILE A 155 -21.86 -15.68 1.40
C ILE A 155 -22.05 -16.45 2.71
N SER A 156 -21.24 -17.50 2.96
CA SER A 156 -21.34 -18.30 4.19
C SER A 156 -21.04 -17.51 5.47
N TYR A 157 -20.34 -16.38 5.36
CA TYR A 157 -19.97 -15.56 6.51
C TYR A 157 -21.06 -14.57 6.91
N THR A 158 -21.59 -14.75 8.12
CA THR A 158 -22.65 -13.90 8.71
C THR A 158 -22.13 -12.92 9.78
N GLY A 159 -20.85 -13.03 10.16
CA GLY A 159 -20.22 -12.15 11.15
C GLY A 159 -19.90 -10.74 10.64
N ALA A 160 -19.28 -9.93 11.51
CA ALA A 160 -18.82 -8.59 11.18
C ALA A 160 -17.63 -8.64 10.21
N THR A 161 -17.73 -7.96 9.08
CA THR A 161 -16.65 -7.92 8.09
C THR A 161 -15.58 -6.89 8.45
N PRO A 162 -14.29 -7.21 8.24
CA PRO A 162 -13.23 -6.20 8.34
C PRO A 162 -13.35 -5.19 7.20
N ARG A 163 -12.61 -4.06 7.27
CA ARG A 163 -12.50 -3.11 6.16
C ARG A 163 -11.23 -3.39 5.34
N ILE A 164 -11.35 -3.36 4.01
CA ILE A 164 -10.22 -3.48 3.07
C ILE A 164 -10.17 -2.21 2.20
N ALA A 165 -9.02 -1.55 2.15
CA ALA A 165 -8.76 -0.40 1.28
C ALA A 165 -8.65 -0.84 -0.19
N THR A 166 -9.74 -0.74 -0.94
CA THR A 166 -9.85 -1.26 -2.33
C THR A 166 -9.67 -0.22 -3.43
N ARG A 167 -9.35 1.03 -3.10
CA ARG A 167 -9.03 2.05 -4.13
C ARG A 167 -7.79 1.68 -4.97
N CYS A 168 -6.90 0.85 -4.43
CA CYS A 168 -5.71 0.34 -5.10
C CYS A 168 -5.53 -1.15 -4.79
N SER A 169 -5.20 -1.95 -5.80
CA SER A 169 -4.92 -3.38 -5.62
C SER A 169 -3.75 -3.64 -4.67
N VAL A 170 -2.81 -2.70 -4.57
CA VAL A 170 -1.63 -2.83 -3.71
C VAL A 170 -1.95 -2.57 -2.23
N PHE A 171 -2.85 -1.62 -1.94
CA PHE A 171 -3.30 -1.40 -0.56
C PHE A 171 -4.22 -2.52 -0.10
N ALA A 172 -5.14 -2.98 -0.95
CA ALA A 172 -6.00 -4.11 -0.63
C ALA A 172 -5.19 -5.37 -0.31
N LYS A 173 -4.11 -5.60 -1.05
CA LYS A 173 -3.15 -6.67 -0.80
C LYS A 173 -2.51 -6.54 0.59
N SER A 174 -2.02 -5.35 0.93
CA SER A 174 -1.40 -5.08 2.24
C SER A 174 -2.38 -5.30 3.39
N ASP A 175 -3.62 -4.86 3.21
CA ASP A 175 -4.69 -5.06 4.19
C ASP A 175 -5.06 -6.54 4.33
N LEU A 176 -5.20 -7.28 3.23
CA LEU A 176 -5.50 -8.72 3.27
C LEU A 176 -4.41 -9.50 4.02
N ILE A 177 -3.13 -9.22 3.74
CA ILE A 177 -2.02 -9.84 4.47
C ILE A 177 -2.10 -9.49 5.96
N HIS A 178 -2.37 -8.22 6.28
CA HIS A 178 -2.48 -7.81 7.67
C HIS A 178 -3.68 -8.45 8.40
N LEU A 179 -4.82 -8.58 7.73
CA LEU A 179 -6.00 -9.27 8.25
C LEU A 179 -5.72 -10.77 8.44
N GLN A 180 -5.01 -11.38 7.50
CA GLN A 180 -4.61 -12.78 7.59
C GLN A 180 -3.64 -13.01 8.76
N GLN A 181 -2.65 -12.13 8.95
CA GLN A 181 -1.76 -12.13 10.12
C GLN A 181 -2.52 -11.96 11.45
N LYS A 182 -3.64 -11.25 11.43
CA LYS A 182 -4.54 -11.07 12.58
C LYS A 182 -5.47 -12.26 12.80
N GLY A 183 -5.34 -13.34 12.03
CA GLY A 183 -6.19 -14.53 12.13
C GLY A 183 -7.64 -14.30 11.70
N VAL A 184 -7.91 -13.27 10.89
CA VAL A 184 -9.26 -13.01 10.39
C VAL A 184 -9.68 -14.17 9.47
N PRO A 185 -10.89 -14.75 9.65
CA PRO A 185 -11.37 -15.84 8.81
C PRO A 185 -11.34 -15.47 7.32
N VAL A 186 -10.99 -16.44 6.49
CA VAL A 186 -10.87 -16.25 5.05
C VAL A 186 -12.20 -15.83 4.43
N GLU A 187 -13.30 -16.40 4.89
CA GLU A 187 -14.67 -16.09 4.49
C GLU A 187 -15.02 -14.62 4.78
N ALA A 188 -14.58 -14.10 5.94
CA ALA A 188 -14.77 -12.70 6.32
C ALA A 188 -13.98 -11.75 5.41
N MET A 189 -12.73 -12.12 5.08
CA MET A 189 -11.90 -11.37 4.14
C MET A 189 -12.50 -11.36 2.73
N LEU A 190 -13.00 -12.50 2.25
CA LEU A 190 -13.66 -12.60 0.95
C LEU A 190 -14.94 -11.78 0.87
N LYS A 191 -15.78 -11.81 1.91
CA LYS A 191 -16.99 -10.98 1.97
C LYS A 191 -16.65 -9.50 1.97
N SER A 192 -15.68 -9.09 2.79
CA SER A 192 -15.17 -7.71 2.79
C SER A 192 -14.61 -7.28 1.44
N LEU A 193 -13.95 -8.18 0.72
CA LEU A 193 -13.42 -7.92 -0.62
C LEU A 193 -14.57 -7.62 -1.61
N CYS A 194 -15.64 -8.42 -1.60
CA CYS A 194 -16.84 -8.18 -2.41
C CYS A 194 -17.51 -6.85 -2.07
N GLU A 195 -17.75 -6.56 -0.79
CA GLU A 195 -18.30 -5.29 -0.29
C GLU A 195 -17.45 -4.09 -0.74
N SER A 196 -16.14 -4.27 -0.74
CA SER A 196 -15.21 -3.22 -1.10
C SER A 196 -15.15 -2.98 -2.61
N ILE A 197 -15.23 -4.03 -3.44
CA ILE A 197 -15.40 -3.92 -4.89
C ILE A 197 -16.70 -3.18 -5.23
N ALA A 198 -17.80 -3.55 -4.58
CA ALA A 198 -19.10 -2.89 -4.76
C ALA A 198 -19.02 -1.39 -4.47
N ARG A 199 -18.43 -1.00 -3.32
CA ARG A 199 -18.20 0.41 -2.98
C ARG A 199 -17.36 1.15 -4.02
N MET A 200 -16.38 0.49 -4.61
CA MET A 200 -15.53 1.10 -5.62
C MET A 200 -16.29 1.30 -6.94
N ILE A 201 -17.05 0.30 -7.39
CA ILE A 201 -17.92 0.44 -8.58
C ILE A 201 -18.91 1.58 -8.35
N THR A 202 -19.61 1.62 -7.21
CA THR A 202 -20.58 2.69 -6.94
C THR A 202 -19.93 4.07 -6.84
N SER A 203 -18.67 4.16 -6.41
CA SER A 203 -17.94 5.43 -6.33
C SER A 203 -17.60 6.08 -7.68
N LEU A 204 -17.74 5.36 -8.80
CA LEU A 204 -17.55 5.93 -10.15
C LEU A 204 -18.56 7.05 -10.46
N LYS A 205 -19.70 7.04 -9.77
CA LYS A 205 -20.77 8.03 -9.90
C LYS A 205 -21.11 8.62 -8.52
N LYS A 206 -21.38 9.94 -8.47
CA LYS A 206 -21.77 10.63 -7.24
C LYS A 206 -23.29 10.70 -7.02
N ASP A 207 -24.11 10.72 -8.05
CA ASP A 207 -25.55 10.88 -7.87
C ASP A 207 -26.26 9.54 -7.56
N LEU A 208 -27.57 9.60 -7.28
CA LEU A 208 -28.41 8.43 -7.07
C LEU A 208 -28.48 7.58 -8.35
N PHE A 209 -28.58 6.26 -8.20
CA PHE A 209 -28.72 5.34 -9.33
C PHE A 209 -30.16 5.38 -9.87
N LEU A 210 -30.31 5.50 -11.20
CA LEU A 210 -31.63 5.49 -11.84
C LEU A 210 -32.08 4.04 -12.06
N GLU A 211 -33.30 3.73 -11.65
CA GLU A 211 -33.88 2.39 -11.72
C GLU A 211 -34.78 2.24 -12.96
N PRO A 212 -34.86 1.06 -13.60
CA PRO A 212 -34.21 -0.21 -13.25
C PRO A 212 -32.69 -0.25 -13.51
N VAL A 213 -31.96 -0.97 -12.65
CA VAL A 213 -30.50 -1.17 -12.75
C VAL A 213 -30.20 -2.58 -13.24
N VAL A 214 -29.37 -2.69 -14.29
CA VAL A 214 -28.89 -3.99 -14.81
C VAL A 214 -27.38 -4.12 -14.61
N PHE A 215 -26.93 -5.26 -14.08
CA PHE A 215 -25.52 -5.61 -13.91
C PHE A 215 -25.09 -6.72 -14.88
N THR A 216 -23.96 -6.50 -15.57
CA THR A 216 -23.43 -7.40 -16.60
C THR A 216 -21.90 -7.44 -16.61
N GLY A 217 -21.32 -8.35 -17.39
CA GLY A 217 -19.88 -8.63 -17.43
C GLY A 217 -19.49 -9.84 -16.58
N GLY A 218 -18.22 -10.25 -16.66
CA GLY A 218 -17.74 -11.46 -15.97
C GLY A 218 -17.96 -11.44 -14.45
N MET A 219 -17.94 -10.26 -13.82
CA MET A 219 -18.18 -10.12 -12.38
C MET A 219 -19.63 -10.32 -11.96
N ALA A 220 -20.59 -10.16 -12.87
CA ALA A 220 -22.00 -10.39 -12.59
C ALA A 220 -22.34 -11.89 -12.40
N ALA A 221 -21.40 -12.80 -12.73
CA ALA A 221 -21.50 -14.21 -12.39
C ALA A 221 -21.19 -14.49 -10.89
N ASN A 222 -20.64 -13.53 -10.16
CA ASN A 222 -20.29 -13.70 -8.75
C ASN A 222 -21.42 -13.18 -7.84
N LEU A 223 -22.22 -14.09 -7.29
CA LEU A 223 -23.37 -13.74 -6.45
C LEU A 223 -23.02 -12.91 -5.21
N ALA A 224 -21.82 -13.10 -4.63
CA ALA A 224 -21.38 -12.30 -3.48
C ALA A 224 -21.12 -10.83 -3.88
N VAL A 225 -20.57 -10.60 -5.07
CA VAL A 225 -20.40 -9.25 -5.63
C VAL A 225 -21.76 -8.63 -5.96
N CYS A 226 -22.68 -9.40 -6.54
CA CYS A 226 -24.04 -8.91 -6.82
C CYS A 226 -24.76 -8.45 -5.55
N SER A 227 -24.73 -9.27 -4.50
CA SER A 227 -25.34 -8.93 -3.19
C SER A 227 -24.68 -7.70 -2.55
N ALA A 228 -23.35 -7.60 -2.62
CA ALA A 228 -22.61 -6.44 -2.14
C ALA A 228 -22.96 -5.15 -2.91
N LEU A 229 -23.11 -5.25 -4.24
CA LEU A 229 -23.47 -4.13 -5.09
C LEU A 229 -24.91 -3.66 -4.82
N GLU A 230 -25.84 -4.60 -4.65
CA GLU A 230 -27.23 -4.31 -4.28
C GLU A 230 -27.30 -3.55 -2.95
N SER A 231 -26.53 -4.00 -1.95
CA SER A 231 -26.43 -3.35 -0.65
C SER A 231 -25.83 -1.93 -0.76
N ALA A 232 -24.77 -1.77 -1.54
CA ALA A 232 -24.10 -0.49 -1.73
C ALA A 232 -24.97 0.54 -2.47
N ILE A 233 -25.71 0.12 -3.50
CA ILE A 233 -26.65 0.98 -4.24
C ILE A 233 -27.86 1.31 -3.38
N SER A 234 -28.40 0.35 -2.63
CA SER A 234 -29.53 0.58 -1.73
C SER A 234 -29.18 1.62 -0.66
N ALA A 235 -27.98 1.51 -0.07
CA ALA A 235 -27.47 2.52 0.85
C ALA A 235 -27.27 3.88 0.18
N ARG A 236 -26.83 3.93 -1.08
CA ARG A 236 -26.68 5.18 -1.84
C ARG A 236 -28.02 5.85 -2.14
N ASN A 237 -29.04 5.06 -2.47
CA ASN A 237 -30.37 5.54 -2.82
C ASN A 237 -31.27 5.79 -1.60
N ASN A 238 -30.81 5.47 -0.38
CA ASN A 238 -31.60 5.50 0.86
C ASN A 238 -32.91 4.70 0.78
N ARG A 239 -32.95 3.65 -0.06
CA ARG A 239 -34.06 2.71 -0.21
C ARG A 239 -33.56 1.39 -0.80
N LEU A 240 -34.32 0.31 -0.63
CA LEU A 240 -33.98 -0.96 -1.27
C LEU A 240 -34.05 -0.82 -2.80
N VAL A 241 -32.95 -1.13 -3.48
CA VAL A 241 -32.84 -1.15 -4.94
C VAL A 241 -32.45 -2.56 -5.35
N LYS A 242 -33.27 -3.23 -6.17
CA LYS A 242 -32.96 -4.58 -6.67
C LYS A 242 -32.18 -4.48 -7.98
N ILE A 243 -31.10 -5.25 -8.10
CA ILE A 243 -30.27 -5.27 -9.32
C ILE A 243 -30.68 -6.45 -10.20
N ASN A 244 -31.00 -6.18 -11.46
CA ASN A 244 -31.25 -7.22 -12.45
C ASN A 244 -29.92 -7.72 -13.02
N ILE A 245 -29.70 -9.04 -13.07
CA ILE A 245 -28.51 -9.63 -13.70
C ILE A 245 -28.86 -9.99 -15.15
N ALA A 246 -28.01 -9.59 -16.11
CA ALA A 246 -28.21 -9.96 -17.51
C ALA A 246 -28.18 -11.49 -17.67
N GLU A 247 -29.02 -12.04 -18.57
CA GLU A 247 -29.18 -13.51 -18.76
C GLU A 247 -27.87 -14.24 -19.11
N SER A 248 -26.95 -13.58 -19.81
CA SER A 248 -25.67 -14.16 -20.24
C SER A 248 -24.56 -13.13 -20.09
N PRO A 249 -24.20 -12.78 -18.84
CA PRO A 249 -23.46 -11.57 -18.53
C PRO A 249 -22.04 -11.58 -19.11
N LEU A 250 -21.46 -12.76 -19.33
CA LEU A 250 -20.16 -12.93 -19.98
C LEU A 250 -20.17 -12.55 -21.47
N TYR A 251 -21.31 -12.70 -22.16
CA TYR A 251 -21.46 -12.56 -23.61
C TYR A 251 -22.25 -11.31 -24.01
N THR A 252 -22.71 -10.51 -23.07
CA THR A 252 -23.55 -9.32 -23.34
C THR A 252 -22.91 -8.39 -24.38
N GLN A 253 -21.61 -8.12 -24.28
CA GLN A 253 -20.92 -7.24 -25.22
C GLN A 253 -20.82 -7.84 -26.63
N SER A 254 -20.41 -9.11 -26.76
CA SER A 254 -20.34 -9.78 -28.06
C SER A 254 -21.72 -9.95 -28.70
N PHE A 255 -22.76 -10.16 -27.89
CA PHE A 255 -24.14 -10.20 -28.39
C PHE A 255 -24.58 -8.83 -28.93
N GLY A 256 -24.34 -7.75 -28.21
CA GLY A 256 -24.66 -6.40 -28.69
C GLY A 256 -23.94 -6.03 -29.98
N LEU A 257 -22.71 -6.52 -30.18
CA LEU A 257 -21.99 -6.37 -31.43
C LEU A 257 -22.63 -7.15 -32.58
N ALA A 258 -23.07 -8.38 -32.34
CA ALA A 258 -23.79 -9.16 -33.35
C ALA A 258 -25.08 -8.45 -33.80
N LEU A 259 -25.78 -7.77 -32.88
CA LEU A 259 -26.95 -6.96 -33.22
C LEU A 259 -26.59 -5.73 -34.07
N LEU A 260 -25.51 -5.02 -33.73
CA LEU A 260 -25.03 -3.85 -34.48
C LEU A 260 -24.50 -4.22 -35.89
N ALA A 261 -23.93 -5.41 -36.04
CA ALA A 261 -23.42 -5.92 -37.31
C ALA A 261 -24.53 -6.10 -38.37
N LYS A 262 -25.81 -6.22 -37.98
CA LYS A 262 -26.95 -6.38 -38.90
C LYS A 262 -27.05 -5.25 -39.94
N ASN A 263 -26.66 -4.04 -39.56
CA ASN A 263 -26.70 -2.87 -40.44
C ASN A 263 -25.35 -2.60 -41.13
N ASN A 264 -24.38 -3.51 -41.02
CA ASN A 264 -23.01 -3.34 -41.48
C ASN A 264 -22.52 -4.63 -42.18
N PRO A 265 -22.88 -4.84 -43.45
CA PRO A 265 -22.53 -6.07 -44.15
C PRO A 265 -21.01 -6.18 -44.33
N SER A 266 -20.46 -7.35 -44.01
CA SER A 266 -19.04 -7.67 -44.16
C SER A 266 -18.83 -9.17 -44.27
N SER A 267 -17.81 -9.58 -45.03
CA SER A 267 -17.42 -10.99 -45.14
C SER A 267 -16.57 -11.43 -43.95
N VAL A 268 -16.76 -12.67 -43.50
CA VAL A 268 -15.95 -13.29 -42.43
C VAL A 268 -14.96 -14.25 -43.08
N ASN A 269 -13.67 -14.06 -42.79
CA ASN A 269 -12.59 -14.94 -43.23
C ASN A 269 -11.58 -15.07 -42.08
N PHE A 270 -10.69 -16.07 -42.18
CA PHE A 270 -9.51 -16.11 -41.31
C PHE A 270 -8.66 -14.86 -41.48
N LEU A 271 -8.14 -14.36 -40.36
CA LEU A 271 -7.30 -13.18 -40.32
C LEU A 271 -5.85 -13.53 -40.68
N PRO A 272 -5.11 -12.64 -41.37
CA PRO A 272 -3.71 -12.88 -41.69
C PRO A 272 -2.84 -12.96 -40.42
N GLU A 273 -1.97 -13.97 -40.34
CA GLU A 273 -0.95 -14.10 -39.29
C GLU A 273 0.22 -13.14 -39.58
N GLU A 274 0.16 -11.90 -39.11
CA GLU A 274 1.29 -10.97 -39.19
C GLU A 274 1.54 -10.21 -37.89
N ALA A 275 2.83 -10.01 -37.58
CA ALA A 275 3.32 -9.25 -36.43
C ALA A 275 2.88 -7.77 -36.50
N SER A 276 2.43 -7.23 -35.39
CA SER A 276 1.97 -5.83 -35.27
C SER A 276 3.10 -4.84 -35.56
N SER A 277 2.77 -3.77 -36.28
CA SER A 277 3.69 -2.73 -36.76
C SER A 277 3.98 -1.61 -35.74
N LYS A 278 3.74 -1.80 -34.43
CA LYS A 278 4.20 -0.80 -33.46
C LYS A 278 5.70 -0.99 -33.22
N GLN A 279 6.49 -0.04 -33.72
CA GLN A 279 7.90 0.09 -33.34
C GLN A 279 7.98 0.44 -31.86
N PHE A 280 8.27 -0.55 -31.01
CA PHE A 280 8.86 -0.31 -29.71
C PHE A 280 10.34 -0.01 -29.92
N TYR A 281 10.89 0.95 -29.19
CA TYR A 281 12.32 1.21 -29.21
C TYR A 281 13.06 0.00 -28.61
N PRO A 282 13.92 -0.68 -29.39
CA PRO A 282 14.66 -1.82 -28.89
C PRO A 282 15.74 -1.35 -27.92
N LEU A 283 15.74 -1.94 -26.73
CA LEU A 283 16.77 -1.82 -25.72
C LEU A 283 17.72 -3.02 -25.80
N PRO A 284 18.95 -2.89 -25.26
CA PRO A 284 19.93 -3.98 -25.27
C PRO A 284 19.37 -5.29 -24.71
N LYS A 285 19.82 -6.42 -25.27
CA LYS A 285 19.50 -7.75 -24.76
C LYS A 285 20.09 -7.98 -23.36
N LEU A 286 19.50 -8.90 -22.61
CA LEU A 286 20.10 -9.39 -21.36
C LEU A 286 21.28 -10.30 -21.68
N THR A 287 22.38 -10.12 -20.96
CA THR A 287 23.58 -10.94 -21.11
C THR A 287 23.61 -11.97 -20.00
N GLU A 288 23.68 -13.25 -20.34
CA GLU A 288 23.85 -14.29 -19.33
C GLU A 288 25.19 -14.10 -18.60
N ILE A 289 25.17 -14.33 -17.29
CA ILE A 289 26.34 -14.25 -16.41
C ILE A 289 26.47 -15.62 -15.75
N SER A 290 27.70 -16.11 -15.60
CA SER A 290 27.95 -17.38 -14.92
C SER A 290 27.30 -17.39 -13.54
N ALA A 291 26.40 -18.33 -13.31
CA ALA A 291 25.78 -18.52 -12.01
C ALA A 291 26.88 -18.88 -10.98
N ALA A 292 26.85 -18.24 -9.82
CA ALA A 292 27.65 -18.70 -8.69
C ALA A 292 27.25 -20.15 -8.36
N HIS A 293 28.23 -21.04 -8.20
CA HIS A 293 27.97 -22.39 -7.72
C HIS A 293 27.37 -22.32 -6.32
N GLU A 294 26.22 -22.97 -6.11
CA GLU A 294 25.74 -23.18 -4.75
C GLU A 294 26.68 -24.16 -4.05
N PRO A 295 27.12 -23.84 -2.82
CA PRO A 295 27.84 -24.81 -2.01
C PRO A 295 26.98 -26.06 -1.87
N SER A 296 27.56 -27.24 -2.09
CA SER A 296 26.92 -28.49 -1.70
C SER A 296 26.66 -28.45 -0.20
N ILE A 297 25.46 -28.88 0.21
CA ILE A 297 25.16 -29.11 1.63
C ILE A 297 26.22 -30.08 2.17
N THR A 298 26.87 -29.73 3.27
CA THR A 298 27.90 -30.56 3.89
C THR A 298 27.24 -31.74 4.62
N ASP A 299 27.59 -32.97 4.22
CA ASP A 299 27.17 -34.20 4.92
C ASP A 299 27.95 -34.43 6.24
N ASN A 300 28.85 -33.51 6.60
CA ASN A 300 29.78 -33.68 7.70
C ASN A 300 29.13 -33.24 9.03
N LEU A 301 28.31 -34.14 9.59
CA LEU A 301 27.82 -34.04 10.97
C LEU A 301 28.98 -34.33 11.93
N ASN A 302 29.85 -33.34 12.16
CA ASN A 302 30.74 -33.39 13.32
C ASN A 302 29.86 -33.45 14.59
N ASN A 303 30.27 -34.21 15.61
CA ASN A 303 29.60 -34.34 16.93
C ASN A 303 29.45 -33.02 17.73
N SER A 304 29.62 -31.87 17.07
CA SER A 304 29.44 -30.53 17.64
C SER A 304 27.96 -30.13 17.60
N PRO A 305 27.48 -29.32 18.57
CA PRO A 305 26.14 -28.78 18.54
C PRO A 305 25.93 -27.89 17.29
N CYS A 306 24.79 -28.06 16.64
CA CYS A 306 24.31 -27.22 15.54
C CYS A 306 23.33 -26.16 16.05
N TYR A 307 23.02 -25.17 15.22
CA TYR A 307 22.16 -24.05 15.59
C TYR A 307 21.01 -23.92 14.61
N LEU A 308 19.80 -23.73 15.14
CA LEU A 308 18.57 -23.60 14.37
C LEU A 308 18.22 -22.13 14.19
N GLY A 309 17.97 -21.72 12.96
CA GLY A 309 17.40 -20.42 12.62
C GLY A 309 16.04 -20.58 11.98
N VAL A 310 15.06 -19.79 12.40
CA VAL A 310 13.72 -19.77 11.80
C VAL A 310 13.34 -18.34 11.42
N ASP A 311 13.09 -18.10 10.13
CA ASP A 311 12.52 -16.84 9.63
C ASP A 311 11.04 -17.02 9.29
N VAL A 312 10.18 -16.40 10.10
CA VAL A 312 8.73 -16.52 9.97
C VAL A 312 8.17 -15.23 9.39
N GLY A 313 8.15 -15.16 8.06
CA GLY A 313 7.55 -14.08 7.31
C GLY A 313 6.03 -14.23 7.20
N SER A 314 5.37 -13.14 6.80
CA SER A 314 3.94 -13.12 6.45
C SER A 314 3.61 -14.02 5.26
N THR A 315 4.60 -14.21 4.38
CA THR A 315 4.45 -14.88 3.09
C THR A 315 5.10 -16.25 3.08
N SER A 316 6.32 -16.34 3.60
CA SER A 316 7.11 -17.56 3.61
C SER A 316 7.78 -17.77 4.95
N THR A 317 7.84 -19.04 5.33
CA THR A 317 8.51 -19.53 6.53
C THR A 317 9.72 -20.34 6.09
N LYS A 318 10.87 -20.06 6.69
CA LYS A 318 12.12 -20.74 6.40
C LYS A 318 12.74 -21.22 7.69
N ALA A 319 13.38 -22.36 7.63
CA ALA A 319 14.28 -22.79 8.69
C ALA A 319 15.60 -23.28 8.12
N VAL A 320 16.65 -23.09 8.88
CA VAL A 320 18.01 -23.53 8.55
C VAL A 320 18.67 -24.10 9.80
N ILE A 321 19.48 -25.13 9.61
CA ILE A 321 20.38 -25.68 10.61
C ILE A 321 21.79 -25.42 10.12
N ILE A 322 22.59 -24.72 10.93
CA ILE A 322 24.00 -24.46 10.66
C ILE A 322 24.88 -25.20 11.68
N ASN A 323 26.10 -25.55 11.28
CA ASN A 323 27.12 -26.03 12.23
C ASN A 323 27.82 -24.87 12.95
N SER A 324 28.76 -25.19 13.84
CA SER A 324 29.58 -24.22 14.59
C SER A 324 30.48 -23.34 13.73
N GLN A 325 30.65 -23.66 12.44
CA GLN A 325 31.43 -22.89 11.47
C GLN A 325 30.54 -21.97 10.62
N GLY A 326 29.23 -21.94 10.86
CA GLY A 326 28.27 -21.17 10.07
C GLY A 326 27.82 -21.85 8.76
N GLU A 327 28.24 -23.10 8.50
CA GLU A 327 27.89 -23.81 7.26
C GLU A 327 26.48 -24.41 7.35
N VAL A 328 25.71 -24.33 6.27
CA VAL A 328 24.34 -24.82 6.20
C VAL A 328 24.29 -26.35 6.02
N ILE A 329 23.70 -27.03 7.00
CA ILE A 329 23.51 -28.50 7.03
C ILE A 329 22.14 -28.90 6.51
N LEU A 330 21.07 -28.24 6.96
CA LEU A 330 19.71 -28.48 6.44
C LEU A 330 18.99 -27.15 6.29
N LYS A 331 18.12 -27.06 5.29
CA LYS A 331 17.25 -25.91 5.08
C LYS A 331 15.93 -26.34 4.49
N ASP A 332 14.87 -25.62 4.81
CA ASP A 332 13.58 -25.76 4.15
C ASP A 332 12.88 -24.40 4.02
N TYR A 333 12.08 -24.27 2.97
CA TYR A 333 11.37 -23.05 2.60
C TYR A 333 9.96 -23.41 2.15
N ILE A 334 8.94 -22.84 2.80
CA ILE A 334 7.55 -22.98 2.37
C ILE A 334 6.81 -21.66 2.42
N MET A 335 5.62 -21.61 1.80
CA MET A 335 4.73 -20.47 1.94
C MET A 335 3.98 -20.54 3.27
N THR A 336 4.05 -19.47 4.07
CA THR A 336 3.33 -19.32 5.34
C THR A 336 1.81 -19.36 5.13
N ALA A 337 1.34 -18.76 4.02
CA ALA A 337 -0.08 -18.66 3.68
C ALA A 337 -0.95 -18.21 4.87
N GLY A 338 -0.45 -17.28 5.68
CA GLY A 338 -1.15 -16.76 6.85
C GLY A 338 -1.31 -17.70 8.04
N ARG A 339 -0.72 -18.89 7.98
CA ARG A 339 -0.79 -19.92 9.02
C ARG A 339 0.61 -20.19 9.58
N PRO A 340 1.19 -19.25 10.36
CA PRO A 340 2.58 -19.34 10.81
C PRO A 340 2.87 -20.58 11.65
N VAL A 341 1.93 -21.02 12.50
CA VAL A 341 2.08 -22.23 13.32
C VAL A 341 2.14 -23.47 12.43
N ASP A 342 1.16 -23.66 11.55
CA ASP A 342 1.11 -24.79 10.63
C ASP A 342 2.32 -24.82 9.71
N ALA A 343 2.76 -23.65 9.25
CA ALA A 343 3.93 -23.54 8.38
C ALA A 343 5.21 -23.99 9.10
N VAL A 344 5.45 -23.55 10.34
CA VAL A 344 6.61 -23.99 11.12
C VAL A 344 6.57 -25.48 11.39
N LYS A 345 5.40 -26.04 11.72
CA LYS A 345 5.23 -27.49 11.89
C LYS A 345 5.58 -28.26 10.62
N GLN A 346 5.14 -27.77 9.46
CA GLN A 346 5.45 -28.39 8.18
C GLN A 346 6.95 -28.31 7.85
N VAL A 347 7.57 -27.15 8.06
CA VAL A 347 9.02 -26.96 7.88
C VAL A 347 9.80 -27.92 8.78
N PHE A 348 9.42 -28.04 10.05
CA PHE A 348 10.08 -28.95 10.99
C PHE A 348 9.87 -30.41 10.60
N THR A 349 8.69 -30.78 10.11
CA THR A 349 8.41 -32.12 9.57
C THR A 349 9.33 -32.45 8.39
N ASN A 350 9.50 -31.51 7.46
CA ASN A 350 10.38 -31.66 6.31
C ASN A 350 11.86 -31.79 6.73
N LEU A 351 12.30 -31.01 7.73
CA LEU A 351 13.65 -31.11 8.28
C LEU A 351 13.89 -32.45 9.00
N VAL A 352 12.95 -32.92 9.82
CA VAL A 352 13.05 -34.22 10.52
C VAL A 352 13.12 -35.38 9.52
N THR A 353 12.32 -35.33 8.46
CA THR A 353 12.35 -36.32 7.36
C THR A 353 13.72 -36.40 6.68
N ARG A 354 14.52 -35.32 6.77
CA ARG A 354 15.88 -35.22 6.24
C ARG A 354 16.98 -35.42 7.30
N GLY A 355 16.63 -35.95 8.47
CA GLY A 355 17.60 -36.30 9.52
C GLY A 355 17.77 -35.28 10.64
N ALA A 356 17.02 -34.17 10.65
CA ALA A 356 17.18 -33.15 11.71
C ALA A 356 16.87 -33.67 13.12
N GLY A 357 16.11 -34.76 13.27
CA GLY A 357 15.82 -35.39 14.55
C GLY A 357 17.05 -36.03 15.22
N GLU A 358 18.12 -36.29 14.47
CA GLU A 358 19.38 -36.87 14.96
C GLU A 358 20.42 -35.78 15.28
N ILE A 359 20.13 -34.51 14.97
CA ILE A 359 21.04 -33.39 15.15
C ILE A 359 20.84 -32.75 16.53
N SER A 360 21.92 -32.58 17.29
CA SER A 360 21.90 -31.86 18.56
C SER A 360 21.85 -30.35 18.31
N ILE A 361 20.79 -29.68 18.78
CA ILE A 361 20.61 -28.23 18.64
C ILE A 361 21.10 -27.53 19.92
N GLY A 362 22.22 -26.81 19.81
CA GLY A 362 22.81 -26.03 20.90
C GLY A 362 22.23 -24.64 21.06
N GLY A 363 21.40 -24.18 20.13
CA GLY A 363 20.68 -22.91 20.21
C GLY A 363 19.67 -22.70 19.10
N ALA A 364 18.58 -21.99 19.38
CA ALA A 364 17.54 -21.67 18.41
C ALA A 364 17.25 -20.16 18.35
N GLY A 365 17.42 -19.57 17.16
CA GLY A 365 17.11 -18.17 16.86
C GLY A 365 15.87 -18.03 15.98
N VAL A 366 15.04 -17.01 16.24
CA VAL A 366 13.86 -16.72 15.42
C VAL A 366 13.81 -15.25 14.99
N THR A 367 13.46 -15.05 13.72
CA THR A 367 13.27 -13.74 13.12
C THR A 367 12.00 -13.66 12.26
N GLY A 368 11.81 -12.52 11.59
CA GLY A 368 10.65 -12.23 10.76
C GLY A 368 9.46 -11.66 11.54
N SER A 369 8.33 -11.52 10.86
CA SER A 369 7.11 -10.92 11.42
C SER A 369 6.40 -11.78 12.47
N GLY A 370 6.52 -13.11 12.38
CA GLY A 370 5.92 -14.07 13.32
C GLY A 370 6.85 -14.50 14.47
N ARG A 371 7.98 -13.80 14.65
CA ARG A 371 9.09 -14.27 15.48
C ARG A 371 8.76 -14.51 16.95
N TYR A 372 7.91 -13.70 17.56
CA TYR A 372 7.56 -13.85 18.99
C TYR A 372 6.62 -15.03 19.20
N LEU A 373 5.63 -15.18 18.33
CA LEU A 373 4.71 -16.32 18.30
C LEU A 373 5.49 -17.64 18.22
N ILE A 374 6.36 -17.73 17.21
CA ILE A 374 7.09 -18.96 16.94
C ILE A 374 8.22 -19.15 17.95
N GLY A 375 8.84 -18.07 18.41
CA GLY A 375 9.86 -18.13 19.47
C GLY A 375 9.33 -18.82 20.72
N SER A 376 8.12 -18.47 21.18
CA SER A 376 7.47 -19.15 22.30
C SER A 376 7.12 -20.61 21.99
N LEU A 377 6.63 -20.89 20.78
CA LEU A 377 6.24 -22.23 20.36
C LEU A 377 7.43 -23.19 20.36
N ILE A 378 8.58 -22.78 19.81
CA ILE A 378 9.75 -23.63 19.65
C ILE A 378 10.69 -23.61 20.87
N GLY A 379 10.52 -22.63 21.77
CA GLY A 379 11.48 -22.39 22.85
C GLY A 379 12.77 -21.74 22.31
N ALA A 380 12.63 -20.68 21.53
CA ALA A 380 13.77 -19.97 20.97
C ALA A 380 14.60 -19.29 22.07
N ASP A 381 15.90 -19.46 21.99
CA ASP A 381 16.88 -18.80 22.86
C ASP A 381 17.03 -17.32 22.51
N LEU A 382 16.85 -17.00 21.23
CA LEU A 382 16.99 -15.65 20.74
C LEU A 382 15.86 -15.26 19.79
N VAL A 383 15.26 -14.10 20.03
CA VAL A 383 14.28 -13.49 19.11
C VAL A 383 14.80 -12.13 18.67
N LYS A 384 15.09 -11.98 17.37
CA LYS A 384 15.66 -10.74 16.80
C LYS A 384 14.89 -10.28 15.59
N ASN A 385 14.96 -8.97 15.32
CA ASN A 385 14.35 -8.40 14.13
C ASN A 385 15.05 -8.89 12.86
N GLU A 386 14.35 -8.84 11.73
CA GLU A 386 14.82 -9.38 10.44
C GLU A 386 16.00 -8.60 9.86
N ILE A 387 16.08 -7.29 10.12
CA ILE A 387 17.17 -6.45 9.60
C ILE A 387 18.49 -6.88 10.24
N THR A 388 18.51 -7.05 11.56
CA THR A 388 19.68 -7.55 12.29
C THR A 388 20.09 -8.91 11.77
N ALA A 389 19.15 -9.86 11.60
CA ALA A 389 19.47 -11.18 11.06
C ALA A 389 20.04 -11.10 9.61
N GLN A 390 19.44 -10.31 8.72
CA GLN A 390 19.96 -10.15 7.35
C GLN A 390 21.35 -9.51 7.32
N VAL A 391 21.61 -8.54 8.20
CA VAL A 391 22.93 -7.90 8.34
C VAL A 391 23.96 -8.91 8.83
N THR A 392 23.66 -9.67 9.87
CA THR A 392 24.56 -10.72 10.40
C THR A 392 24.88 -11.76 9.32
N ALA A 393 23.89 -12.23 8.56
CA ALA A 393 24.14 -13.19 7.48
C ALA A 393 25.02 -12.60 6.35
N ALA A 394 24.93 -11.30 6.10
CA ALA A 394 25.72 -10.62 5.09
C ALA A 394 27.15 -10.27 5.57
N GLU A 395 27.37 -10.11 6.87
CA GLU A 395 28.68 -9.82 7.46
C GLU A 395 29.69 -10.95 7.22
N GLU A 396 29.23 -12.21 7.20
CA GLU A 396 30.04 -13.38 6.83
C GLU A 396 30.60 -13.32 5.40
N LEU A 397 29.94 -12.57 4.50
CA LEU A 397 30.36 -12.43 3.10
C LEU A 397 31.16 -11.16 2.87
N ASP A 398 30.62 -10.01 3.30
CA ASP A 398 31.30 -8.71 3.26
C ASP A 398 30.68 -7.77 4.32
N PRO A 399 31.42 -7.43 5.38
CA PRO A 399 30.93 -6.57 6.45
C PRO A 399 30.59 -5.15 5.98
N ASN A 400 31.08 -4.70 4.83
CA ASN A 400 30.83 -3.35 4.30
C ASN A 400 29.84 -3.29 3.14
N ALA A 401 29.43 -4.43 2.55
CA ALA A 401 28.55 -4.43 1.38
C ALA A 401 27.12 -3.99 1.69
N ASP A 402 26.52 -3.18 0.83
CA ASP A 402 25.10 -2.88 0.92
C ASP A 402 24.27 -4.12 0.57
N ILE A 403 23.07 -4.27 1.16
CA ILE A 403 22.23 -5.45 0.98
C ILE A 403 20.99 -5.08 0.17
N ILE A 404 20.77 -5.80 -0.93
CA ILE A 404 19.52 -5.78 -1.68
C ILE A 404 18.83 -7.13 -1.47
N GLU A 405 17.75 -7.10 -0.70
CA GLU A 405 16.91 -8.28 -0.48
C GLU A 405 15.62 -8.14 -1.28
N ILE A 406 15.31 -9.15 -2.11
CA ILE A 406 14.03 -9.20 -2.83
C ILE A 406 13.33 -10.51 -2.49
N GLY A 407 12.34 -10.39 -1.60
CA GLY A 407 11.45 -11.46 -1.21
C GLY A 407 10.24 -11.60 -2.12
N GLY A 408 9.29 -12.45 -1.69
CA GLY A 408 8.05 -12.67 -2.43
C GLY A 408 7.11 -11.48 -2.44
N GLN A 409 7.00 -10.72 -1.34
CA GLN A 409 6.00 -9.65 -1.21
C GLN A 409 6.57 -8.27 -0.90
N ASP A 410 7.73 -8.24 -0.25
CA ASP A 410 8.48 -7.04 0.08
C ASP A 410 9.90 -7.15 -0.47
N SER A 411 10.57 -6.00 -0.49
CA SER A 411 11.96 -5.88 -0.88
C SER A 411 12.63 -4.87 0.04
N LYS A 412 13.86 -5.14 0.46
CA LYS A 412 14.57 -4.37 1.47
C LYS A 412 15.94 -3.94 0.95
N LEU A 413 16.28 -2.70 1.25
CA LEU A 413 17.60 -2.12 1.04
C LEU A 413 18.20 -1.81 2.39
N VAL A 414 19.41 -2.32 2.64
CA VAL A 414 20.24 -1.93 3.78
C VAL A 414 21.49 -1.25 3.23
N ILE A 415 21.73 -0.02 3.66
CA ILE A 415 22.94 0.73 3.33
C ILE A 415 23.85 0.74 4.54
N LYS A 416 25.08 0.27 4.38
CA LYS A 416 26.08 0.23 5.44
C LYS A 416 27.14 1.31 5.24
N ARG A 417 27.61 1.92 6.33
CA ARG A 417 28.77 2.81 6.37
C ARG A 417 29.64 2.39 7.54
N ASN A 418 30.89 2.02 7.24
CA ASN A 418 31.85 1.51 8.22
C ASN A 418 31.28 0.31 9.01
N GLY A 419 30.70 -0.67 8.32
CA GLY A 419 30.04 -1.83 8.94
C GLY A 419 28.69 -1.55 9.61
N ILE A 420 28.31 -0.28 9.86
CA ILE A 420 27.08 0.06 10.59
C ILE A 420 25.95 0.36 9.61
N VAL A 421 24.73 -0.09 9.92
CA VAL A 421 23.51 0.27 9.16
C VAL A 421 23.28 1.77 9.24
N ALA A 422 23.48 2.47 8.13
CA ALA A 422 23.32 3.91 8.01
C ALA A 422 21.94 4.30 7.46
N ASP A 423 21.35 3.45 6.61
CA ASP A 423 20.01 3.67 6.08
C ASP A 423 19.34 2.30 5.81
N TYR A 424 18.02 2.29 5.90
CA TYR A 424 17.19 1.13 5.64
C TYR A 424 15.92 1.55 4.93
N GLN A 425 15.64 0.92 3.79
CA GLN A 425 14.39 1.13 3.07
C GLN A 425 13.69 -0.21 2.83
N MET A 426 12.47 -0.33 3.31
CA MET A 426 11.58 -1.42 2.95
C MET A 426 10.48 -0.91 2.04
N ASN A 427 10.24 -1.63 0.96
CA ASN A 427 9.09 -1.38 0.12
C ASN A 427 7.89 -2.21 0.59
N LYS A 428 7.02 -1.58 1.38
CA LYS A 428 5.73 -2.17 1.81
C LYS A 428 4.58 -1.90 0.85
N ALA A 429 4.62 -0.77 0.15
CA ALA A 429 3.46 -0.24 -0.58
C ALA A 429 3.50 -0.54 -2.09
N CYS A 430 4.58 -1.11 -2.62
CA CYS A 430 4.73 -1.35 -4.05
C CYS A 430 5.14 -2.80 -4.31
N ALA A 431 4.17 -3.60 -4.78
CA ALA A 431 4.42 -4.95 -5.28
C ALA A 431 5.27 -4.98 -6.56
N ALA A 432 5.38 -3.85 -7.28
CA ALA A 432 6.29 -3.77 -8.42
C ALA A 432 7.74 -3.83 -7.91
N GLY A 433 8.43 -4.91 -8.26
CA GLY A 433 9.79 -5.19 -7.80
C GLY A 433 9.95 -6.42 -6.91
N THR A 434 8.91 -7.22 -6.65
CA THR A 434 8.97 -8.40 -5.73
C THR A 434 8.67 -9.71 -6.45
N GLY A 435 9.02 -10.85 -5.84
CA GLY A 435 8.88 -12.17 -6.46
C GLY A 435 7.46 -12.53 -6.87
N SER A 436 6.46 -12.24 -6.04
CA SER A 436 5.05 -12.49 -6.35
C SER A 436 4.56 -11.74 -7.58
N PHE A 437 5.17 -10.60 -7.88
CA PHE A 437 4.85 -9.83 -9.07
C PHE A 437 5.47 -10.46 -10.33
N ILE A 438 6.66 -11.05 -10.22
CA ILE A 438 7.26 -11.85 -11.30
C ILE A 438 6.38 -13.06 -11.58
N ASP A 439 6.00 -13.79 -10.54
CA ASP A 439 5.14 -14.98 -10.63
C ASP A 439 3.81 -14.63 -11.31
N GLU A 440 3.16 -13.54 -10.88
CA GLU A 440 1.88 -13.11 -11.41
C GLU A 440 1.95 -12.76 -12.89
N LEU A 441 2.94 -11.98 -13.32
CA LEU A 441 3.07 -11.58 -14.72
C LEU A 441 3.56 -12.72 -15.62
N ALA A 442 4.41 -13.59 -15.11
CA ALA A 442 4.85 -14.78 -15.84
C ALA A 442 3.67 -15.75 -16.04
N ASP A 443 2.83 -15.97 -15.03
CA ASP A 443 1.63 -16.81 -15.13
C ASP A 443 0.64 -16.28 -16.19
N MET A 444 0.46 -14.96 -16.29
CA MET A 444 -0.36 -14.36 -17.37
C MET A 444 0.17 -14.71 -18.77
N LEU A 445 1.47 -14.91 -18.92
CA LEU A 445 2.12 -15.30 -20.17
C LEU A 445 2.17 -16.83 -20.36
N GLY A 446 1.73 -17.60 -19.36
CA GLY A 446 1.88 -19.05 -19.30
C GLY A 446 3.33 -19.49 -19.13
N ILE A 447 4.15 -18.70 -18.44
CA ILE A 447 5.56 -18.95 -18.18
C ILE A 447 5.72 -19.33 -16.70
N SER A 448 6.41 -20.43 -16.43
CA SER A 448 6.77 -20.81 -15.06
C SER A 448 8.06 -20.12 -14.63
N VAL A 449 8.03 -19.51 -13.45
CA VAL A 449 9.23 -18.97 -12.77
C VAL A 449 9.98 -20.02 -11.96
N LYS A 450 9.35 -21.17 -11.67
CA LYS A 450 9.86 -22.17 -10.70
C LYS A 450 10.75 -23.24 -11.33
N ASN A 451 10.65 -23.45 -12.63
CA ASN A 451 11.40 -24.48 -13.37
C ASN A 451 12.52 -23.89 -14.25
N GLY A 452 12.84 -22.59 -14.08
CA GLY A 452 13.86 -21.89 -14.88
C GLY A 452 13.39 -21.37 -16.24
N ASP A 453 12.16 -21.64 -16.68
CA ASP A 453 11.66 -21.23 -18.00
C ASP A 453 11.74 -19.72 -18.22
N PHE A 454 11.39 -18.94 -17.20
CA PHE A 454 11.47 -17.48 -17.27
C PHE A 454 12.88 -16.99 -17.62
N GLY A 455 13.90 -17.51 -16.94
CA GLY A 455 15.29 -17.10 -17.15
C GLY A 455 15.79 -17.51 -18.54
N ARG A 456 15.50 -18.75 -18.93
CA ARG A 456 15.85 -19.29 -20.26
C ARG A 456 15.23 -18.45 -21.38
N LEU A 457 13.93 -18.21 -21.34
CA LEU A 457 13.23 -17.37 -22.33
C LEU A 457 13.79 -15.94 -22.36
N ALA A 458 14.09 -15.36 -21.19
CA ALA A 458 14.65 -14.02 -21.13
C ALA A 458 16.02 -13.89 -21.80
N PHE A 459 16.85 -14.94 -21.79
CA PHE A 459 18.16 -14.93 -22.46
C PHE A 459 18.09 -15.27 -23.95
N GLU A 460 17.05 -15.98 -24.41
CA GLU A 460 16.76 -16.21 -25.83
C GLU A 460 16.35 -14.90 -26.56
N ALA A 461 15.94 -13.88 -25.82
CA ALA A 461 15.45 -12.61 -26.38
C ALA A 461 16.56 -11.84 -27.14
N PRO A 462 16.33 -11.47 -28.42
CA PRO A 462 17.31 -10.71 -29.19
C PRO A 462 17.43 -9.24 -28.75
N TYR A 463 16.42 -8.72 -28.06
CA TYR A 463 16.35 -7.35 -27.54
C TYR A 463 15.37 -7.29 -26.37
N THR A 464 15.33 -6.16 -25.68
CA THR A 464 14.31 -5.85 -24.69
C THR A 464 13.54 -4.59 -25.07
N ILE A 465 12.42 -4.31 -24.41
CA ILE A 465 11.60 -3.11 -24.60
C ILE A 465 11.31 -2.47 -23.24
N ASP A 466 10.98 -1.18 -23.23
CA ASP A 466 10.57 -0.51 -22.01
C ASP A 466 9.10 -0.78 -21.67
N LEU A 467 8.85 -1.48 -20.56
CA LEU A 467 7.50 -1.65 -19.99
C LEU A 467 7.15 -0.55 -18.97
N GLY A 468 8.07 0.39 -18.73
CA GLY A 468 7.94 1.53 -17.82
C GLY A 468 8.23 1.21 -16.34
N THR A 469 8.36 2.26 -15.53
CA THR A 469 8.61 2.19 -14.07
C THR A 469 7.38 2.60 -13.25
N ARG A 470 6.27 1.87 -13.41
CA ARG A 470 4.99 2.14 -12.75
C ARG A 470 4.60 1.04 -11.77
N CYS A 471 3.53 1.23 -11.02
CA CYS A 471 3.05 0.20 -10.08
C CYS A 471 2.66 -1.09 -10.82
N ALA A 472 2.59 -2.20 -10.07
CA ALA A 472 2.32 -3.53 -10.59
C ALA A 472 1.09 -3.59 -11.52
N ALA A 473 0.02 -2.86 -11.19
CA ALA A 473 -1.20 -2.83 -11.99
C ALA A 473 -0.98 -2.23 -13.40
N PHE A 474 -0.20 -1.15 -13.50
CA PHE A 474 0.13 -0.54 -14.79
C PHE A 474 1.09 -1.39 -15.61
N MET A 475 2.03 -2.08 -14.94
CA MET A 475 2.90 -3.02 -15.65
C MET A 475 2.13 -4.24 -16.17
N GLY A 476 1.16 -4.77 -15.42
CA GLY A 476 0.28 -5.83 -15.93
C GLY A 476 -0.47 -5.41 -17.20
N GLN A 477 -0.88 -4.14 -17.29
CA GLN A 477 -1.47 -3.58 -18.51
C GLN A 477 -0.45 -3.37 -19.62
N ALA A 478 0.77 -2.92 -19.29
CA ALA A 478 1.84 -2.81 -20.27
C ALA A 478 2.15 -4.17 -20.88
N VAL A 479 2.28 -5.22 -20.06
CA VAL A 479 2.47 -6.62 -20.49
C VAL A 479 1.31 -7.08 -21.38
N ALA A 480 0.06 -6.91 -20.92
CA ALA A 480 -1.11 -7.29 -21.73
C ALA A 480 -1.16 -6.52 -23.07
N SER A 481 -0.82 -5.23 -23.06
CA SER A 481 -0.76 -4.40 -24.25
C SER A 481 0.32 -4.89 -25.22
N VAL A 482 1.57 -5.11 -24.78
CA VAL A 482 2.65 -5.56 -25.68
C VAL A 482 2.39 -6.97 -26.20
N GLN A 483 1.79 -7.84 -25.39
CA GLN A 483 1.30 -9.16 -25.83
C GLN A 483 0.22 -9.01 -26.89
N GLN A 484 -0.74 -8.09 -26.73
CA GLN A 484 -1.75 -7.82 -27.76
C GLN A 484 -1.15 -7.27 -29.06
N HIS A 485 0.01 -6.60 -28.99
CA HIS A 485 0.77 -6.20 -30.18
C HIS A 485 1.67 -7.34 -30.72
N GLY A 486 1.53 -8.56 -30.22
CA GLY A 486 2.25 -9.73 -30.74
C GLY A 486 3.76 -9.71 -30.47
N ILE A 487 4.21 -9.01 -29.43
CA ILE A 487 5.62 -9.07 -29.02
C ILE A 487 5.92 -10.50 -28.50
N PRO A 488 7.03 -11.13 -28.92
CA PRO A 488 7.38 -12.49 -28.50
C PRO A 488 7.55 -12.63 -26.98
N LYS A 489 7.23 -13.81 -26.45
CA LYS A 489 7.22 -14.06 -24.99
C LYS A 489 8.61 -13.91 -24.38
N GLU A 490 9.65 -14.33 -25.09
CA GLU A 490 11.07 -14.15 -24.75
C GLU A 490 11.43 -12.67 -24.55
N VAL A 491 11.02 -11.81 -25.49
CA VAL A 491 11.22 -10.35 -25.40
C VAL A 491 10.45 -9.79 -24.20
N ILE A 492 9.20 -10.22 -23.98
CA ILE A 492 8.42 -9.76 -22.82
C ILE A 492 9.07 -10.21 -21.51
N ALA A 493 9.56 -11.46 -21.40
CA ALA A 493 10.22 -11.98 -20.20
C ALA A 493 11.51 -11.20 -19.87
N ALA A 494 12.36 -10.96 -20.88
CA ALA A 494 13.58 -10.17 -20.74
C ALA A 494 13.30 -8.71 -20.35
N SER A 495 12.28 -8.11 -20.96
CA SER A 495 11.83 -6.75 -20.66
C SER A 495 11.27 -6.65 -19.24
N LEU A 496 10.52 -7.65 -18.81
CA LEU A 496 9.97 -7.74 -17.46
C LEU A 496 11.09 -7.83 -16.41
N ALA A 497 12.10 -8.67 -16.64
CA ALA A 497 13.27 -8.76 -15.75
C ALA A 497 13.95 -7.40 -15.54
N ARG A 498 14.18 -6.66 -16.64
CA ARG A 498 14.74 -5.29 -16.60
C ARG A 498 13.81 -4.31 -15.88
N SER A 499 12.51 -4.35 -16.16
CA SER A 499 11.53 -3.46 -15.52
C SER A 499 11.42 -3.70 -14.01
N ILE A 500 11.55 -4.94 -13.54
CA ILE A 500 11.58 -5.27 -12.10
C ILE A 500 12.76 -4.59 -11.41
N VAL A 501 13.96 -4.75 -11.96
CA VAL A 501 15.18 -4.09 -11.43
C VAL A 501 15.06 -2.57 -11.50
N ASN A 502 14.58 -2.03 -12.63
CA ASN A 502 14.39 -0.58 -12.78
C ASN A 502 13.39 -0.01 -11.75
N ASN A 503 12.32 -0.75 -11.45
CA ASN A 503 11.39 -0.36 -10.38
C ASN A 503 12.05 -0.42 -9.01
N TYR A 504 12.84 -1.46 -8.72
CA TYR A 504 13.57 -1.53 -7.45
C TYR A 504 14.54 -0.35 -7.29
N LEU A 505 15.36 -0.08 -8.30
CA LEU A 505 16.31 1.03 -8.29
C LEU A 505 15.61 2.39 -8.20
N SER A 506 14.53 2.61 -8.93
CA SER A 506 13.83 3.90 -8.91
C SER A 506 12.97 4.13 -7.65
N LYS A 507 12.40 3.08 -7.05
CA LYS A 507 11.43 3.21 -5.94
C LYS A 507 12.00 2.88 -4.56
N VAL A 508 12.94 1.94 -4.48
CA VAL A 508 13.54 1.50 -3.21
C VAL A 508 14.87 2.20 -2.99
N VAL A 509 15.78 2.13 -3.97
CA VAL A 509 17.05 2.85 -3.90
C VAL A 509 16.79 4.36 -4.02
N GLY A 510 16.03 4.79 -5.03
CA GLY A 510 15.67 6.20 -5.22
C GLY A 510 16.91 7.07 -5.43
N SER A 511 17.06 8.13 -4.64
CA SER A 511 18.22 9.03 -4.68
C SER A 511 19.39 8.56 -3.81
N ARG A 512 19.27 7.41 -3.12
CA ARG A 512 20.31 6.91 -2.22
C ARG A 512 21.53 6.43 -3.00
N LYS A 513 22.70 6.62 -2.39
CA LYS A 513 23.98 6.19 -2.98
C LYS A 513 24.34 4.81 -2.46
N LEU A 514 24.37 3.82 -3.36
CA LEU A 514 24.89 2.49 -3.06
C LEU A 514 26.42 2.51 -2.96
N GLY A 515 26.96 1.73 -2.03
CA GLY A 515 28.37 1.40 -1.88
C GLY A 515 28.93 0.65 -3.10
N SER A 516 30.23 0.35 -3.09
CA SER A 516 30.89 -0.33 -4.22
C SER A 516 30.54 -1.82 -4.29
N ASN A 517 30.29 -2.44 -3.14
CA ASN A 517 29.98 -3.86 -3.02
C ASN A 517 28.51 -4.02 -2.60
N ILE A 518 27.82 -4.96 -3.25
CA ILE A 518 26.39 -5.20 -3.06
C ILE A 518 26.17 -6.71 -2.92
N ILE A 519 25.46 -7.12 -1.88
CA ILE A 519 25.01 -8.50 -1.69
C ILE A 519 23.53 -8.61 -2.05
N LEU A 520 23.19 -9.57 -2.91
CA LEU A 520 21.82 -9.90 -3.30
C LEU A 520 21.30 -11.09 -2.48
N THR A 521 20.18 -10.90 -1.75
CA THR A 521 19.53 -11.95 -0.94
C THR A 521 18.02 -12.08 -1.25
N GLY A 522 17.43 -13.23 -0.95
CA GLY A 522 16.03 -13.53 -1.25
C GLY A 522 15.82 -14.40 -2.50
N ALA A 523 14.70 -15.12 -2.53
CA ALA A 523 14.42 -16.17 -3.52
C ALA A 523 14.31 -15.68 -4.97
N VAL A 524 14.06 -14.38 -5.20
CA VAL A 524 14.02 -13.81 -6.56
C VAL A 524 15.35 -13.98 -7.28
N PHE A 525 16.47 -14.00 -6.56
CA PHE A 525 17.79 -14.15 -7.14
C PHE A 525 18.16 -15.59 -7.54
N TYR A 526 17.23 -16.55 -7.47
CA TYR A 526 17.33 -17.78 -8.28
C TYR A 526 17.20 -17.49 -9.78
N ASN A 527 16.52 -16.41 -10.14
CA ASN A 527 16.30 -16.03 -11.51
C ASN A 527 17.51 -15.25 -12.06
N GLN A 528 18.33 -15.92 -12.87
CA GLN A 528 19.55 -15.34 -13.44
C GLN A 528 19.27 -14.14 -14.37
N ALA A 529 18.09 -14.04 -14.98
CA ALA A 529 17.74 -12.87 -15.78
C ALA A 529 17.62 -11.60 -14.91
N ILE A 530 17.17 -11.74 -13.66
CA ILE A 530 17.10 -10.63 -12.69
C ILE A 530 18.51 -10.24 -12.22
N VAL A 531 19.36 -11.23 -11.93
CA VAL A 531 20.77 -10.99 -11.56
C VAL A 531 21.53 -10.30 -12.69
N SER A 532 21.33 -10.74 -13.94
CA SER A 532 21.88 -10.11 -15.14
C SER A 532 21.42 -8.65 -15.28
N ALA A 533 20.12 -8.40 -15.08
CA ALA A 533 19.58 -7.04 -15.14
C ALA A 533 20.21 -6.12 -14.07
N PHE A 534 20.45 -6.60 -12.84
CA PHE A 534 21.15 -5.82 -11.81
C PHE A 534 22.59 -5.48 -12.22
N ASN A 535 23.35 -6.46 -12.74
CA ASN A 535 24.72 -6.24 -13.22
C ASN A 535 24.78 -5.22 -14.36
N GLN A 536 23.86 -5.30 -15.32
CA GLN A 536 23.80 -4.33 -16.42
C GLN A 536 23.42 -2.92 -15.96
N MET A 537 22.54 -2.80 -14.96
CA MET A 537 21.99 -1.52 -14.51
C MET A 537 22.81 -0.83 -13.41
N LEU A 538 23.75 -1.55 -12.79
CA LEU A 538 24.67 -1.01 -11.79
C LEU A 538 26.13 -1.15 -12.26
N PRO A 539 26.51 -0.48 -13.37
CA PRO A 539 27.86 -0.58 -13.90
C PRO A 539 28.89 -0.09 -12.87
N GLY A 540 29.99 -0.84 -12.75
CA GLY A 540 31.09 -0.53 -11.83
C GLY A 540 30.85 -0.93 -10.36
N LYS A 541 29.75 -1.61 -10.05
CA LYS A 541 29.51 -2.23 -8.73
C LYS A 541 29.91 -3.69 -8.72
N GLN A 542 30.48 -4.18 -7.62
CA GLN A 542 30.68 -5.60 -7.41
C GLN A 542 29.42 -6.20 -6.79
N ILE A 543 28.79 -7.12 -7.51
CA ILE A 543 27.54 -7.76 -7.10
C ILE A 543 27.81 -9.21 -6.74
N THR A 544 27.55 -9.57 -5.49
CA THR A 544 27.66 -10.93 -4.97
C THR A 544 26.26 -11.46 -4.71
N VAL A 545 25.91 -12.60 -5.29
CA VAL A 545 24.68 -13.31 -4.95
C VAL A 545 24.98 -14.23 -3.77
N ALA A 546 24.26 -14.06 -2.66
CA ALA A 546 24.52 -14.85 -1.46
C ALA A 546 24.26 -16.36 -1.70
N PRO A 547 25.09 -17.25 -1.14
CA PRO A 547 24.74 -18.65 -0.97
C PRO A 547 23.47 -18.79 -0.13
N HIS A 548 22.63 -19.79 -0.43
CA HIS A 548 21.37 -20.04 0.31
C HIS A 548 20.49 -18.78 0.48
N ARG A 549 20.49 -17.88 -0.52
CA ARG A 549 19.88 -16.54 -0.51
C ARG A 549 18.43 -16.50 -0.03
N GLU A 550 17.64 -17.55 -0.24
CA GLU A 550 16.24 -17.63 0.15
C GLU A 550 16.02 -17.82 1.66
N VAL A 551 17.05 -18.24 2.40
CA VAL A 551 17.01 -18.47 3.85
C VAL A 551 18.00 -17.57 4.61
N SER A 552 18.54 -16.51 4.00
CA SER A 552 19.54 -15.63 4.61
C SER A 552 19.11 -15.07 5.97
N GLY A 553 17.85 -14.67 6.13
CA GLY A 553 17.31 -14.21 7.41
C GLY A 553 17.32 -15.31 8.49
N ALA A 554 17.05 -16.56 8.12
CA ALA A 554 17.14 -17.68 9.04
C ALA A 554 18.61 -17.98 9.39
N ILE A 555 19.53 -17.87 8.45
CA ILE A 555 20.98 -18.04 8.68
C ILE A 555 21.46 -17.04 9.72
N GLY A 556 21.15 -15.76 9.55
CA GLY A 556 21.53 -14.74 10.52
C GLY A 556 20.91 -14.95 11.90
N ALA A 557 19.66 -15.45 11.96
CA ALA A 557 19.05 -15.81 13.24
C ALA A 557 19.78 -16.97 13.93
N ALA A 558 20.23 -17.97 13.17
CA ALA A 558 21.02 -19.08 13.70
C ALA A 558 22.41 -18.63 14.19
N ILE A 559 23.10 -17.77 13.44
CA ILE A 559 24.40 -17.19 13.84
C ILE A 559 24.25 -16.38 15.12
N LEU A 560 23.26 -15.49 15.19
CA LEU A 560 23.02 -14.70 16.40
C LEU A 560 22.70 -15.59 17.61
N ALA A 561 21.95 -16.68 17.41
CA ALA A 561 21.71 -17.66 18.47
C ALA A 561 23.02 -18.33 18.90
N MET A 562 23.85 -18.78 17.95
CA MET A 562 25.17 -19.35 18.20
C MET A 562 26.05 -18.42 19.05
N GLU A 563 26.14 -17.14 18.68
CA GLU A 563 26.91 -16.13 19.42
C GLU A 563 26.35 -15.88 20.83
N SER A 564 25.02 -15.92 20.99
CA SER A 564 24.37 -15.65 22.28
C SER A 564 24.48 -16.82 23.28
N MET A 565 24.72 -18.03 22.79
CA MET A 565 24.54 -19.24 23.57
C MET A 565 25.74 -19.64 24.43
N ASP A 566 26.88 -18.94 24.43
CA ASP A 566 28.09 -19.07 25.29
C ASP A 566 28.17 -20.31 26.24
N GLY A 567 28.07 -21.53 25.70
CA GLY A 567 28.07 -22.79 26.47
C GLY A 567 26.82 -23.09 27.33
N SER A 568 25.79 -22.24 27.31
CA SER A 568 24.50 -22.43 27.97
C SER A 568 23.65 -23.52 27.32
N GLN A 569 22.76 -24.14 28.09
CA GLN A 569 21.81 -25.12 27.58
C GLN A 569 20.65 -24.42 26.85
N SER A 570 20.34 -24.85 25.62
CA SER A 570 19.23 -24.31 24.83
C SER A 570 17.86 -24.62 25.44
N ASN A 571 16.95 -23.66 25.30
CA ASN A 571 15.53 -23.79 25.62
C ASN A 571 14.72 -24.45 24.51
N PHE A 572 15.36 -24.83 23.40
CA PHE A 572 14.69 -25.42 22.25
C PHE A 572 13.95 -26.70 22.67
N LYS A 573 12.64 -26.70 22.42
CA LYS A 573 11.71 -27.75 22.88
C LYS A 573 11.83 -29.08 22.11
N GLY A 574 12.59 -29.10 21.01
CA GLY A 574 12.74 -30.24 20.11
C GLY A 574 11.71 -30.25 18.98
N PHE A 575 12.10 -30.79 17.81
CA PHE A 575 11.26 -30.79 16.60
C PHE A 575 9.91 -31.49 16.78
N ASN A 576 9.91 -32.74 17.27
CA ASN A 576 8.67 -33.55 17.39
C ASN A 576 7.65 -32.92 18.34
N ARG A 577 8.12 -32.35 19.46
CA ARG A 577 7.25 -31.66 20.42
C ARG A 577 6.55 -30.45 19.81
N VAL A 578 7.22 -29.72 18.90
CA VAL A 578 6.63 -28.59 18.17
C VAL A 578 5.62 -29.08 17.13
N ILE A 579 5.95 -30.14 16.39
CA ILE A 579 5.07 -30.72 15.36
C ILE A 579 3.73 -31.17 15.99
N GLU A 580 3.80 -31.87 17.12
CA GLU A 580 2.66 -32.45 17.83
C GLU A 580 1.90 -31.45 18.71
N ALA A 581 2.41 -30.23 18.93
CA ALA A 581 1.82 -29.27 19.87
C ALA A 581 0.41 -28.83 19.46
N ASP A 582 -0.61 -29.16 20.25
CA ASP A 582 -1.97 -28.65 20.04
C ASP A 582 -2.08 -27.20 20.54
N CYS A 583 -2.18 -26.24 19.61
CA CYS A 583 -2.14 -24.82 19.93
C CYS A 583 -3.51 -24.20 19.72
N ASN A 584 -4.13 -23.72 20.80
CA ASN A 584 -5.38 -22.98 20.68
C ASN A 584 -5.08 -21.49 20.45
N LEU A 585 -5.40 -21.01 19.25
CA LEU A 585 -5.27 -19.59 18.88
C LEU A 585 -6.61 -18.89 19.06
N SER A 586 -6.60 -17.78 19.80
CA SER A 586 -7.75 -16.88 19.94
C SER A 586 -7.30 -15.44 19.75
N THR A 587 -8.18 -14.55 19.31
CA THR A 587 -7.82 -13.14 19.07
C THR A 587 -8.72 -12.20 19.84
N PHE A 588 -8.17 -11.10 20.34
CA PHE A 588 -8.95 -10.00 20.94
C PHE A 588 -8.40 -8.65 20.51
N LEU A 589 -9.20 -7.59 20.66
CA LEU A 589 -8.76 -6.23 20.41
C LEU A 589 -8.14 -5.63 21.67
N CYS A 590 -6.86 -5.25 21.62
CA CYS A 590 -6.23 -4.48 22.69
C CYS A 590 -6.76 -3.05 22.68
N THR A 591 -7.38 -2.60 23.77
CA THR A 591 -7.89 -1.22 23.93
C THR A 591 -6.97 -0.33 24.77
N LYS A 592 -5.72 -0.76 25.02
CA LYS A 592 -4.77 -0.08 25.93
C LYS A 592 -4.13 1.16 25.34
N CYS A 593 -4.18 1.35 24.02
CA CYS A 593 -3.79 2.58 23.34
C CYS A 593 -4.50 2.65 21.99
N ASP A 594 -4.42 3.80 21.33
CA ASP A 594 -5.13 4.08 20.09
C ASP A 594 -4.76 3.18 18.92
N ASN A 595 -3.69 2.38 19.02
CA ASN A 595 -3.33 1.41 17.99
C ASN A 595 -4.39 0.32 17.79
N ASN A 596 -5.24 0.06 18.81
CA ASN A 596 -6.27 -0.98 18.80
C ASN A 596 -5.81 -2.27 18.12
N CYS A 597 -4.65 -2.77 18.58
CA CYS A 597 -4.01 -3.92 17.96
C CYS A 597 -4.89 -5.16 18.16
N THR A 598 -5.09 -5.93 17.10
CA THR A 598 -5.64 -7.29 17.26
C THR A 598 -4.51 -8.13 17.84
N ILE A 599 -4.68 -8.54 19.09
CA ILE A 599 -3.76 -9.40 19.80
C ILE A 599 -4.23 -10.82 19.62
N THR A 600 -3.35 -11.65 19.08
CA THR A 600 -3.54 -13.07 19.06
C THR A 600 -2.93 -13.65 20.33
N ARG A 601 -3.69 -14.50 20.99
CA ARG A 601 -3.35 -15.25 22.18
C ARG A 601 -3.20 -16.71 21.78
N MET A 602 -2.00 -17.26 21.97
CA MET A 602 -1.73 -18.69 21.85
C MET A 602 -1.73 -19.31 23.23
N LYS A 603 -2.55 -20.34 23.41
CA LYS A 603 -2.55 -21.18 24.61
C LYS A 603 -1.90 -22.52 24.26
N LEU A 604 -0.79 -22.82 24.92
CA LEU A 604 -0.07 -24.09 24.78
C LEU A 604 -0.68 -25.16 25.72
N PRO A 605 -0.48 -26.46 25.44
CA PRO A 605 -1.03 -27.55 26.26
C PRO A 605 -0.56 -27.56 27.71
N ASP A 606 0.63 -27.01 27.98
CA ASP A 606 1.21 -26.85 29.32
C ASP A 606 0.57 -25.70 30.15
N GLY A 607 -0.44 -25.03 29.58
CA GLY A 607 -1.12 -23.89 30.19
C GLY A 607 -0.44 -22.55 29.97
N GLN A 608 0.78 -22.52 29.39
CA GLN A 608 1.47 -21.29 29.06
C GLN A 608 0.67 -20.50 28.01
N THR A 609 0.47 -19.22 28.28
CA THR A 609 -0.25 -18.32 27.37
C THR A 609 0.69 -17.25 26.88
N THR A 610 0.83 -17.13 25.57
CA THR A 610 1.60 -16.06 24.94
C THR A 610 0.73 -15.21 24.04
N TYR A 611 1.12 -13.95 23.89
CA TYR A 611 0.38 -12.93 23.17
C TYR A 611 1.25 -12.34 22.08
N PHE A 612 0.65 -11.91 20.97
CA PHE A 612 1.36 -11.33 19.83
C PHE A 612 0.44 -10.47 18.97
N GLY A 613 1.00 -9.54 18.18
CA GLY A 613 0.26 -8.64 17.30
C GLY A 613 0.15 -7.20 17.82
N SER A 614 0.79 -6.89 18.94
CA SER A 614 0.87 -5.54 19.49
C SER A 614 1.89 -4.68 18.74
N ARG A 615 1.44 -3.53 18.21
CA ARG A 615 2.32 -2.54 17.56
C ARG A 615 3.22 -1.77 18.53
N CYS A 616 2.84 -1.79 19.80
CA CYS A 616 3.55 -1.14 20.89
C CYS A 616 4.37 -2.14 21.71
N ASP A 617 4.53 -3.37 21.22
CA ASP A 617 5.22 -4.49 21.87
C ASP A 617 4.68 -4.88 23.27
N LEU A 618 3.59 -4.25 23.73
CA LEU A 618 2.93 -4.52 25.03
C LEU A 618 2.65 -6.00 25.29
N TYR A 619 2.31 -6.73 24.23
CA TYR A 619 2.01 -8.14 24.30
C TYR A 619 3.12 -9.00 23.68
N ASP A 620 3.96 -8.40 22.81
CA ASP A 620 4.89 -9.11 21.94
C ASP A 620 6.29 -9.23 22.58
N ALA A 621 6.59 -8.39 23.59
CA ALA A 621 7.80 -8.45 24.38
C ALA A 621 7.48 -8.24 25.87
N GLY A 622 8.24 -8.89 26.76
CA GLY A 622 8.21 -8.62 28.19
C GLY A 622 8.86 -7.28 28.56
N ILE A 623 8.43 -6.18 27.92
CA ILE A 623 8.90 -4.83 28.24
C ILE A 623 7.95 -4.26 29.29
N ASP A 624 8.47 -4.05 30.49
CA ASP A 624 7.80 -3.29 31.53
C ASP A 624 7.43 -1.90 31.01
N LYS A 625 6.13 -1.61 30.99
CA LYS A 625 5.60 -0.29 30.67
C LYS A 625 5.87 0.67 31.83
N THR A 626 7.08 1.20 31.91
CA THR A 626 7.28 2.49 32.57
C THR A 626 6.78 3.58 31.61
N THR A 627 5.70 4.27 31.98
CA THR A 627 5.25 5.47 31.26
C THR A 627 6.34 6.53 31.37
N VAL A 628 7.11 6.75 30.31
CA VAL A 628 8.21 7.74 30.32
C VAL A 628 7.66 9.09 29.88
N THR A 629 7.75 10.10 30.75
CA THR A 629 7.47 11.49 30.38
C THR A 629 8.63 12.03 29.53
N THR A 630 8.28 12.73 28.46
CA THR A 630 9.21 13.28 27.47
C THR A 630 9.14 14.81 27.43
N PRO A 631 10.16 15.50 26.87
CA PRO A 631 10.08 16.93 26.60
C PRO A 631 8.91 17.34 25.68
N PHE A 632 8.39 16.42 24.86
CA PHE A 632 7.19 16.66 24.06
C PHE A 632 5.92 16.80 24.91
N ASP A 633 5.83 16.13 26.06
CA ASP A 633 4.72 16.31 27.01
C ASP A 633 4.74 17.70 27.62
N ILE A 634 5.94 18.24 27.89
CA ILE A 634 6.12 19.62 28.37
C ILE A 634 5.65 20.58 27.28
N ARG A 635 6.12 20.42 26.04
CA ARG A 635 5.70 21.24 24.89
C ARG A 635 4.18 21.21 24.69
N GLU A 636 3.54 20.05 24.81
CA GLU A 636 2.08 19.92 24.68
C GLU A 636 1.34 20.72 25.76
N LYS A 637 1.79 20.61 27.02
CA LYS A 637 1.18 21.36 28.14
C LYS A 637 1.26 22.86 27.92
N LEU A 638 2.41 23.37 27.44
CA LEU A 638 2.59 24.79 27.11
C LEU A 638 1.68 25.21 25.93
N LEU A 639 1.59 24.38 24.90
CA LEU A 639 0.83 24.66 23.67
C LEU A 639 -0.68 24.84 23.94
N PHE A 640 -1.23 24.10 24.92
CA PHE A 640 -2.64 24.14 25.29
C PHE A 640 -2.88 24.68 26.69
N ALA A 641 -1.96 25.45 27.25
CA ALA A 641 -2.02 25.95 28.62
C ALA A 641 -3.29 26.77 28.91
N ASP A 642 -3.78 27.52 27.93
CA ASP A 642 -4.97 28.38 28.04
C ASP A 642 -6.28 27.66 27.65
N TYR A 643 -6.23 26.36 27.38
CA TYR A 643 -7.41 25.59 27.01
C TYR A 643 -8.14 25.06 28.24
N ASN A 644 -9.39 25.47 28.41
CA ASN A 644 -10.30 24.88 29.37
C ASN A 644 -11.69 24.70 28.73
N PRO A 645 -12.20 23.46 28.59
CA PRO A 645 -13.49 23.19 27.94
C PRO A 645 -14.71 23.78 28.67
N LEU A 646 -14.54 24.19 29.93
CA LEU A 646 -15.60 24.77 30.75
C LEU A 646 -15.67 26.30 30.67
N ASP A 647 -14.68 26.94 30.05
CA ASP A 647 -14.62 28.40 29.95
C ASP A 647 -15.51 28.94 28.80
N GLY A 648 -15.96 30.19 28.98
CA GLY A 648 -16.80 30.90 28.01
C GLY A 648 -18.30 30.59 28.11
N SER A 649 -19.10 31.28 27.31
CA SER A 649 -20.55 31.08 27.24
C SER A 649 -21.08 31.33 25.82
N GLY A 650 -22.30 30.89 25.52
CA GLY A 650 -22.92 31.09 24.21
C GLY A 650 -22.34 30.18 23.12
N LEU A 651 -21.81 30.78 22.05
CA LEU A 651 -21.34 30.10 20.84
C LEU A 651 -20.28 29.05 21.17
N LEU A 652 -20.40 27.87 20.54
CA LEU A 652 -19.42 26.80 20.59
C LEU A 652 -18.57 26.82 19.32
N VAL A 653 -17.28 27.14 19.46
CA VAL A 653 -16.34 27.25 18.34
C VAL A 653 -15.31 26.11 18.43
N GLY A 654 -15.25 25.31 17.37
CA GLY A 654 -14.35 24.18 17.25
C GLY A 654 -12.95 24.58 16.74
N ILE A 655 -11.89 24.00 17.30
CA ILE A 655 -10.53 24.06 16.77
C ILE A 655 -10.06 22.63 16.46
N PRO A 656 -9.77 22.27 15.20
CA PRO A 656 -9.26 20.93 14.88
C PRO A 656 -7.78 20.83 15.27
N ARG A 657 -7.44 19.83 16.08
CA ARG A 657 -6.08 19.53 16.55
C ARG A 657 -5.22 18.90 15.44
N ALA A 658 -4.95 19.66 14.39
CA ALA A 658 -4.22 19.22 13.21
C ALA A 658 -3.35 20.34 12.62
N LEU A 659 -2.30 19.94 11.89
CA LEU A 659 -1.41 20.85 11.16
C LEU A 659 -0.93 22.03 12.04
N LEU A 660 -1.04 23.26 11.59
CA LEU A 660 -0.47 24.43 12.26
C LEU A 660 -1.12 24.79 13.60
N VAL A 661 -2.18 24.10 14.02
CA VAL A 661 -2.66 24.20 15.42
C VAL A 661 -1.57 23.72 16.39
N TYR A 662 -0.68 22.80 15.97
CA TYR A 662 0.50 22.40 16.76
C TYR A 662 1.60 23.48 16.89
N ASP A 663 1.43 24.62 16.23
CA ASP A 663 2.31 25.79 16.30
C ASP A 663 1.58 27.04 16.84
N TYR A 664 0.29 27.19 16.55
CA TYR A 664 -0.49 28.41 16.79
C TYR A 664 -1.75 28.22 17.65
N ALA A 665 -1.90 27.10 18.36
CA ALA A 665 -3.01 26.94 19.31
C ALA A 665 -3.13 28.09 20.32
N PRO A 666 -2.04 28.62 20.93
CA PRO A 666 -2.13 29.77 21.84
C PRO A 666 -2.76 31.01 21.20
N LEU A 667 -2.42 31.32 19.95
CA LEU A 667 -3.05 32.41 19.19
C LEU A 667 -4.56 32.19 19.01
N LEU A 668 -4.96 30.99 18.57
CA LEU A 668 -6.37 30.68 18.28
C LEU A 668 -7.22 30.64 19.55
N ILE A 669 -6.71 29.99 20.60
CA ILE A 669 -7.40 29.83 21.88
C ILE A 669 -7.46 31.18 22.61
N GLY A 670 -6.36 31.94 22.65
CA GLY A 670 -6.34 33.28 23.24
C GLY A 670 -7.33 34.24 22.57
N PHE A 671 -7.43 34.19 21.23
CA PHE A 671 -8.43 34.95 20.48
C PHE A 671 -9.87 34.59 20.89
N LEU A 672 -10.22 33.31 20.92
CA LEU A 672 -11.57 32.87 21.26
C LEU A 672 -11.90 33.10 22.75
N ASN A 673 -10.95 32.86 23.64
CA ASN A 673 -11.11 33.12 25.08
C ASN A 673 -11.40 34.60 25.33
N LYS A 674 -10.71 35.51 24.64
CA LYS A 674 -10.94 36.96 24.77
C LYS A 674 -12.31 37.40 24.24
N LEU A 675 -12.86 36.71 23.23
CA LEU A 675 -14.24 36.90 22.78
C LEU A 675 -15.29 36.31 23.73
N GLY A 676 -14.89 35.47 24.69
CA GLY A 676 -15.77 34.86 25.68
C GLY A 676 -16.64 33.70 25.15
N VAL A 677 -16.27 33.12 24.00
CA VAL A 677 -16.98 31.95 23.43
C VAL A 677 -16.53 30.64 24.07
N ARG A 678 -17.34 29.58 23.96
CA ARG A 678 -16.93 28.23 24.37
C ARG A 678 -16.04 27.59 23.31
N VAL A 679 -14.88 27.10 23.72
CA VAL A 679 -13.89 26.49 22.80
C VAL A 679 -13.95 24.97 22.90
N LEU A 680 -14.11 24.29 21.77
CA LEU A 680 -13.98 22.83 21.67
C LEU A 680 -12.75 22.47 20.82
N LEU A 681 -11.69 22.01 21.47
CA LEU A 681 -10.53 21.42 20.79
C LEU A 681 -10.86 19.96 20.45
N SER A 682 -10.58 19.51 19.23
CA SER A 682 -10.74 18.07 18.93
C SER A 682 -9.73 17.23 19.73
N ASP A 683 -10.13 16.00 20.06
CA ASP A 683 -9.33 15.09 20.87
C ASP A 683 -7.96 14.75 20.23
N LYS A 684 -7.08 14.11 21.01
CA LYS A 684 -5.85 13.50 20.47
C LYS A 684 -6.20 12.57 19.29
N THR A 685 -5.32 12.51 18.30
CA THR A 685 -5.53 11.66 17.12
C THR A 685 -5.65 10.20 17.54
N THR A 686 -6.86 9.64 17.37
CA THR A 686 -7.13 8.23 17.61
C THR A 686 -7.21 7.46 16.30
N ARG A 687 -7.26 6.13 16.36
CA ARG A 687 -7.56 5.32 15.17
C ARG A 687 -8.91 5.66 14.54
N ASN A 688 -9.92 6.00 15.34
CA ASN A 688 -11.21 6.44 14.80
C ASN A 688 -11.05 7.73 13.99
N THR A 689 -10.25 8.68 14.50
CA THR A 689 -9.88 9.90 13.76
C THR A 689 -9.18 9.54 12.45
N ILE A 690 -8.18 8.65 12.48
CA ILE A 690 -7.42 8.23 11.30
C ILE A 690 -8.31 7.53 10.26
N GLU A 691 -9.19 6.63 10.69
CA GLU A 691 -10.10 5.91 9.80
C GLU A 691 -11.10 6.86 9.15
N LYS A 692 -11.64 7.80 9.94
CA LYS A 692 -12.52 8.85 9.41
C LYS A 692 -11.79 9.78 8.45
N SER A 693 -10.55 10.14 8.76
CA SER A 693 -9.66 10.90 7.89
C SER A 693 -9.43 10.25 6.54
N ILE A 694 -9.14 8.94 6.51
CA ILE A 694 -8.93 8.17 5.28
C ILE A 694 -10.23 8.05 4.48
N GLU A 695 -11.37 7.90 5.17
CA GLU A 695 -12.68 7.81 4.53
C GLU A 695 -13.09 9.10 3.84
N LEU A 696 -12.88 10.24 4.50
CA LEU A 696 -13.24 11.57 4.00
C LEU A 696 -12.25 12.06 2.93
N SER A 697 -11.00 11.61 2.97
CA SER A 697 -9.99 12.04 2.02
C SER A 697 -10.29 11.53 0.60
N TYR A 698 -10.48 12.46 -0.34
CA TYR A 698 -10.73 12.13 -1.75
C TYR A 698 -9.46 12.08 -2.60
N SER A 699 -8.37 12.68 -2.13
CA SER A 699 -7.08 12.78 -2.84
C SER A 699 -5.93 12.22 -2.00
N ASP A 700 -4.87 11.77 -2.65
CA ASP A 700 -3.65 11.31 -1.97
C ASP A 700 -2.79 12.50 -1.48
N SER A 701 -3.34 13.24 -0.52
CA SER A 701 -2.62 14.26 0.22
C SER A 701 -1.71 13.65 1.31
N CYS A 702 -0.82 14.48 1.88
CA CYS A 702 0.02 14.04 2.99
C CYS A 702 -0.83 13.64 4.22
N PHE A 703 -0.32 12.70 5.02
CA PHE A 703 -1.06 12.15 6.15
C PHE A 703 -1.61 13.22 7.13
N PRO A 704 -0.84 14.27 7.51
CA PRO A 704 -1.37 15.35 8.35
C PRO A 704 -2.57 16.11 7.76
N LEU A 705 -2.61 16.28 6.43
CA LEU A 705 -3.77 16.89 5.78
C LEU A 705 -4.98 15.97 5.84
N LYS A 706 -4.77 14.65 5.72
CA LYS A 706 -5.86 13.67 5.93
C LYS A 706 -6.37 13.75 7.38
N LEU A 707 -5.47 13.84 8.37
CA LEU A 707 -5.84 13.99 9.78
C LEU A 707 -6.77 15.19 10.03
N LEU A 708 -6.54 16.31 9.36
CA LEU A 708 -7.42 17.48 9.43
C LEU A 708 -8.89 17.14 9.12
N HIS A 709 -9.16 16.28 8.13
CA HIS A 709 -10.55 15.88 7.80
C HIS A 709 -11.25 15.13 8.94
N GLY A 710 -10.54 14.21 9.59
CA GLY A 710 -11.08 13.44 10.72
C GLY A 710 -11.35 14.33 11.93
N HIS A 711 -10.39 15.21 12.25
CA HIS A 711 -10.53 16.20 13.34
C HIS A 711 -11.64 17.21 13.09
N MET A 712 -11.78 17.71 11.86
CA MET A 712 -12.90 18.60 11.55
C MET A 712 -14.24 17.87 11.55
N SER A 713 -14.27 16.59 11.14
CA SER A 713 -15.48 15.78 11.20
C SER A 713 -15.98 15.55 12.63
N SER A 714 -15.08 15.40 13.62
CA SER A 714 -15.50 15.27 15.03
C SER A 714 -16.11 16.56 15.58
N LEU A 715 -15.84 17.70 14.94
CA LEU A 715 -16.35 19.03 15.32
C LEU A 715 -17.62 19.41 14.55
N SER A 716 -18.29 18.48 13.87
CA SER A 716 -19.45 18.81 13.02
C SER A 716 -20.62 19.45 13.77
N HIS A 717 -20.67 19.28 15.10
CA HIS A 717 -21.73 19.75 15.99
C HIS A 717 -21.48 21.14 16.61
N THR A 718 -20.36 21.81 16.29
CA THR A 718 -20.07 23.18 16.77
C THR A 718 -20.80 24.23 15.94
N ASP A 719 -20.97 25.46 16.46
CA ASP A 719 -21.59 26.56 15.71
C ASP A 719 -20.68 27.03 14.58
N TYR A 720 -19.39 27.18 14.89
CA TYR A 720 -18.33 27.52 13.94
C TYR A 720 -17.13 26.60 14.12
N ILE A 721 -16.28 26.50 13.09
CA ILE A 721 -14.95 25.90 13.20
C ILE A 721 -13.93 26.96 12.79
N LEU A 722 -13.00 27.29 13.69
CA LEU A 722 -11.92 28.22 13.42
C LEU A 722 -10.67 27.44 12.98
N TYR A 723 -10.27 27.62 11.72
CA TYR A 723 -9.04 27.02 11.21
C TYR A 723 -8.40 27.92 10.14
N PRO A 724 -7.20 28.48 10.41
CA PRO A 724 -6.62 29.55 9.63
C PRO A 724 -6.06 29.11 8.27
N CYS A 725 -6.04 30.05 7.32
CA CYS A 725 -5.30 29.94 6.07
C CYS A 725 -3.92 30.57 6.27
N ALA A 726 -2.91 29.75 6.58
CA ALA A 726 -1.57 30.27 6.86
C ALA A 726 -0.70 30.30 5.60
N ILE A 727 -0.27 31.50 5.21
CA ILE A 727 0.52 31.74 4.00
C ILE A 727 2.00 31.88 4.35
N ARG A 728 2.36 32.85 5.20
CA ARG A 728 3.73 33.12 5.66
C ARG A 728 3.81 33.18 7.17
N LEU A 729 4.75 32.42 7.75
CA LEU A 729 4.79 32.11 9.19
C LEU A 729 5.78 32.97 9.99
N GLY A 730 6.37 33.99 9.35
CA GLY A 730 7.27 34.94 9.99
C GLY A 730 7.62 36.09 9.07
N GLN A 731 8.38 37.06 9.58
CA GLN A 731 8.83 38.20 8.79
C GLN A 731 9.72 37.75 7.64
N LYS A 732 9.47 38.28 6.44
CA LYS A 732 10.28 37.96 5.26
C LYS A 732 11.66 38.60 5.39
N ASN A 733 12.70 37.87 4.98
CA ASN A 733 14.04 38.43 4.80
C ASN A 733 14.35 38.48 3.29
N LYS A 734 14.38 39.69 2.73
CA LYS A 734 14.55 39.95 1.28
C LYS A 734 13.59 39.10 0.43
N ASP A 735 13.91 38.93 -0.85
CA ASP A 735 13.09 38.12 -1.76
C ASP A 735 13.34 36.61 -1.62
N LYS A 736 14.47 36.22 -1.02
CA LYS A 736 14.94 34.84 -0.97
C LYS A 736 14.29 34.01 0.15
N ASN A 737 14.04 34.62 1.31
CA ASN A 737 13.51 33.94 2.50
C ASN A 737 12.12 34.48 2.87
N GLN A 738 11.11 33.96 2.18
CA GLN A 738 9.72 34.43 2.29
C GLN A 738 8.94 33.80 3.46
N LYS A 739 9.50 32.79 4.13
CA LYS A 739 8.85 32.07 5.26
C LYS A 739 7.50 31.43 4.90
N TYR A 740 7.36 30.91 3.69
CA TYR A 740 6.10 30.27 3.29
C TYR A 740 5.81 28.99 4.09
N ALA A 741 4.54 28.77 4.38
CA ALA A 741 4.02 27.44 4.71
C ALA A 741 3.96 26.58 3.44
N CYS A 742 3.93 25.26 3.59
CA CYS A 742 3.76 24.34 2.46
C CYS A 742 2.44 24.62 1.69
N PRO A 743 2.38 24.52 0.35
CA PRO A 743 1.17 24.83 -0.42
C PRO A 743 -0.07 24.05 0.00
N LEU A 744 0.10 22.79 0.44
CA LEU A 744 -1.00 21.98 0.97
C LEU A 744 -1.55 22.52 2.29
N VAL A 745 -0.69 23.12 3.13
CA VAL A 745 -1.11 23.76 4.37
C VAL A 745 -1.84 25.07 4.07
N GLN A 746 -1.33 25.87 3.14
CA GLN A 746 -2.00 27.09 2.68
C GLN A 746 -3.42 26.78 2.15
N ALA A 747 -3.54 25.74 1.32
CA ALA A 747 -4.83 25.33 0.75
C ALA A 747 -5.71 24.51 1.72
N SER A 748 -5.21 24.12 2.89
CA SER A 748 -5.87 23.13 3.76
C SER A 748 -7.29 23.49 4.20
N PRO A 749 -7.65 24.75 4.52
CA PRO A 749 -9.03 25.08 4.87
C PRO A 749 -9.99 24.88 3.70
N PHE A 750 -9.59 25.24 2.48
CA PHE A 750 -10.41 25.09 1.28
C PHE A 750 -10.55 23.63 0.85
N ILE A 751 -9.47 22.84 0.99
CA ILE A 751 -9.50 21.40 0.72
C ILE A 751 -10.45 20.73 1.70
N ALA A 752 -10.35 21.05 2.99
CA ALA A 752 -11.20 20.45 4.02
C ALA A 752 -12.68 20.90 3.91
N GLY A 753 -12.92 22.18 3.62
CA GLY A 753 -14.27 22.72 3.39
C GLY A 753 -15.00 22.03 2.24
N ASN A 754 -14.32 21.80 1.10
CA ASN A 754 -14.91 21.11 -0.06
C ASN A 754 -15.26 19.64 0.19
N VAL A 755 -14.53 18.97 1.10
CA VAL A 755 -14.81 17.57 1.45
C VAL A 755 -16.05 17.45 2.34
N MET A 756 -16.35 18.49 3.13
CA MET A 756 -17.40 18.46 4.14
C MET A 756 -18.51 19.45 3.80
N ASN A 757 -19.45 19.01 2.95
CA ASN A 757 -20.60 19.83 2.52
C ASN A 757 -21.40 20.45 3.69
N ASN A 758 -21.45 19.78 4.85
CA ASN A 758 -22.18 20.26 6.04
C ASN A 758 -21.36 21.24 6.92
N VAL A 759 -20.08 21.47 6.61
CA VAL A 759 -19.14 22.28 7.40
C VAL A 759 -18.68 23.53 6.65
N SER A 760 -18.71 23.52 5.31
CA SER A 760 -18.19 24.63 4.48
C SER A 760 -18.77 26.01 4.84
N ASN A 761 -20.05 26.08 5.22
CA ASN A 761 -20.71 27.36 5.56
C ASN A 761 -20.38 27.87 6.98
N ARG A 762 -19.78 27.03 7.83
CA ARG A 762 -19.44 27.32 9.25
C ARG A 762 -17.93 27.41 9.48
N LEU A 763 -17.13 27.23 8.43
CA LEU A 763 -15.68 27.28 8.49
C LEU A 763 -15.19 28.73 8.44
N LEU A 764 -14.50 29.15 9.50
CA LEU A 764 -13.88 30.45 9.65
C LEU A 764 -12.36 30.31 9.42
N SER A 765 -11.85 30.96 8.37
CA SER A 765 -10.46 30.82 7.95
C SER A 765 -9.76 32.17 7.84
N PRO A 766 -9.36 32.78 8.98
CA PRO A 766 -8.56 34.00 8.93
C PRO A 766 -7.22 33.71 8.25
N ILE A 767 -6.72 34.69 7.50
CA ILE A 767 -5.41 34.58 6.85
C ILE A 767 -4.32 34.90 7.88
N ILE A 768 -3.35 34.00 8.01
CA ILE A 768 -2.10 34.25 8.75
C ILE A 768 -1.02 34.56 7.72
N ASP A 769 -0.62 35.82 7.67
CA ASP A 769 0.53 36.31 6.93
C ASP A 769 1.32 37.26 7.83
N LEU A 770 2.49 36.77 8.27
CA LEU A 770 3.37 37.50 9.20
C LEU A 770 4.54 38.17 8.47
N SER A 771 4.53 38.21 7.14
CA SER A 771 5.67 38.66 6.35
C SER A 771 6.06 40.12 6.58
N LEU A 772 5.07 40.97 6.93
CA LEU A 772 5.23 42.40 7.23
C LEU A 772 4.85 42.74 8.68
N GLY A 773 4.77 41.74 9.56
CA GLY A 773 4.30 41.90 10.95
C GLY A 773 2.88 41.39 11.17
N GLU A 774 2.27 41.78 12.30
CA GLU A 774 1.03 41.16 12.81
C GLU A 774 -0.25 41.84 12.29
N THR A 775 -0.16 43.09 11.80
CA THR A 775 -1.32 43.96 11.51
C THR A 775 -2.33 43.36 10.53
N GLU A 776 -1.87 42.80 9.41
CA GLU A 776 -2.77 42.20 8.41
C GLU A 776 -3.48 40.96 8.98
N THR A 777 -2.75 40.13 9.72
CA THR A 777 -3.32 38.96 10.40
C THR A 777 -4.36 39.40 11.45
N ILE A 778 -4.06 40.42 12.26
CA ILE A 778 -5.00 40.99 13.24
C ILE A 778 -6.31 41.44 12.56
N ASN A 779 -6.23 42.16 11.44
CA ASN A 779 -7.42 42.60 10.68
C ASN A 779 -8.22 41.41 10.11
N ASN A 780 -7.55 40.36 9.66
CA ASN A 780 -8.20 39.13 9.19
C ASN A 780 -8.96 38.41 10.32
N PHE A 781 -8.39 38.32 11.52
CA PHE A 781 -9.07 37.76 12.69
C PHE A 781 -10.26 38.62 13.13
N ALA A 782 -10.11 39.95 13.11
CA ALA A 782 -11.22 40.86 13.40
C ALA A 782 -12.38 40.70 12.41
N THR A 783 -12.08 40.54 11.12
CA THR A 783 -13.08 40.25 10.07
C THR A 783 -13.79 38.91 10.29
N VAL A 784 -13.10 37.93 10.88
CA VAL A 784 -13.72 36.64 11.23
C VAL A 784 -14.60 36.78 12.48
N ALA A 785 -14.23 37.61 13.46
CA ALA A 785 -15.03 37.87 14.65
C ALA A 785 -16.42 38.44 14.30
N THR A 786 -16.51 39.32 13.29
CA THR A 786 -17.79 39.88 12.85
C THR A 786 -18.75 38.85 12.29
N LYS A 787 -18.25 37.77 11.68
CA LYS A 787 -19.07 36.64 11.22
C LYS A 787 -19.68 35.85 12.38
N MET A 788 -19.06 35.90 13.56
CA MET A 788 -19.59 35.31 14.80
C MET A 788 -20.50 36.27 15.57
N GLY A 789 -20.73 37.50 15.07
CA GLY A 789 -21.62 38.48 15.70
C GLY A 789 -20.94 39.48 16.64
N PHE A 790 -19.61 39.52 16.71
CA PHE A 790 -18.85 40.50 17.49
C PHE A 790 -18.57 41.78 16.69
N THR A 791 -18.23 42.89 17.36
CA THR A 791 -17.77 44.09 16.65
C THR A 791 -16.35 43.92 16.11
N TYR A 792 -15.99 44.72 15.11
CA TYR A 792 -14.63 44.67 14.55
C TYR A 792 -13.59 45.05 15.60
N GLU A 793 -13.87 46.04 16.45
CA GLU A 793 -13.00 46.47 17.55
C GLU A 793 -12.77 45.34 18.57
N GLN A 794 -13.84 44.65 18.98
CA GLN A 794 -13.72 43.47 19.84
C GLN A 794 -12.85 42.39 19.18
N GLY A 795 -12.99 42.20 17.87
CA GLY A 795 -12.17 41.30 17.08
C GLY A 795 -10.67 41.68 17.06
N ILE A 796 -10.35 42.98 16.99
CA ILE A 796 -8.97 43.48 17.06
C ILE A 796 -8.38 43.21 18.44
N GLU A 797 -9.09 43.56 19.51
CA GLU A 797 -8.65 43.32 20.89
C GLU A 797 -8.42 41.83 21.15
N ALA A 798 -9.32 40.98 20.65
CA ALA A 798 -9.17 39.53 20.73
C ALA A 798 -7.95 39.02 19.96
N ALA A 799 -7.70 39.52 18.75
CA ALA A 799 -6.57 39.09 17.95
C ALA A 799 -5.23 39.46 18.62
N ILE A 800 -5.14 40.67 19.20
CA ILE A 800 -3.98 41.12 19.97
C ILE A 800 -3.76 40.20 21.18
N ALA A 801 -4.80 39.91 21.95
CA ALA A 801 -4.70 39.00 23.10
C ALA A 801 -4.20 37.60 22.67
N GLY A 802 -4.66 37.09 21.52
CA GLY A 802 -4.13 35.85 20.94
C GLY A 802 -2.62 35.93 20.63
N PHE A 803 -2.15 37.01 20.00
CA PHE A 803 -0.71 37.21 19.74
C PHE A 803 0.13 37.32 21.01
N GLU A 804 -0.40 37.94 22.07
CA GLU A 804 0.27 37.99 23.37
C GLU A 804 0.45 36.58 23.95
N ARG A 805 -0.59 35.73 23.88
CA ARG A 805 -0.47 34.33 24.31
C ARG A 805 0.52 33.53 23.46
N GLN A 806 0.57 33.77 22.15
CA GLN A 806 1.57 33.16 21.26
C GLN A 806 3.00 33.55 21.66
N LYS A 807 3.24 34.83 22.00
CA LYS A 807 4.55 35.31 22.46
C LYS A 807 4.96 34.69 23.79
N VAL A 808 4.02 34.52 24.73
CA VAL A 808 4.27 33.82 26.00
C VAL A 808 4.71 32.37 25.75
N PHE A 809 3.97 31.64 24.91
CA PHE A 809 4.32 30.27 24.54
C PHE A 809 5.74 30.18 23.94
N GLU A 810 6.09 31.05 23.00
CA GLU A 810 7.44 31.07 22.41
C GLU A 810 8.55 31.35 23.43
N GLN A 811 8.29 32.19 24.44
CA GLN A 811 9.24 32.45 25.52
C GLN A 811 9.41 31.23 26.43
N GLU A 812 8.31 30.58 26.81
CA GLU A 812 8.33 29.38 27.65
C GLU A 812 9.04 28.20 26.95
N LEU A 813 8.86 28.04 25.63
CA LEU A 813 9.61 27.07 24.84
C LEU A 813 11.12 27.30 24.92
N ARG A 814 11.58 28.55 24.77
CA ARG A 814 13.02 28.88 24.85
C ARG A 814 13.58 28.62 26.24
N GLN A 815 12.84 28.98 27.30
CA GLN A 815 13.27 28.77 28.67
C GLN A 815 13.39 27.28 29.02
N ASN A 816 12.38 26.48 28.67
CA ASN A 816 12.40 25.03 28.88
C ASN A 816 13.44 24.34 28.00
N GLY A 817 13.62 24.81 26.77
CA GLY A 817 14.66 24.32 25.86
C GLY A 817 16.06 24.53 26.40
N ASN A 818 16.39 25.75 26.85
CA ASN A 818 17.68 26.04 27.46
C ASN A 818 17.95 25.17 28.69
N ARG A 819 16.94 24.97 29.55
CA ARG A 819 17.06 24.09 30.71
C ARG A 819 17.32 22.65 30.29
N LEU A 820 16.55 22.12 29.34
CA LEU A 820 16.72 20.76 28.84
C LEU A 820 18.10 20.52 28.23
N LEU A 821 18.61 21.48 27.46
CA LEU A 821 19.93 21.37 26.84
C LEU A 821 21.06 21.33 27.88
N GLU A 822 20.93 22.11 28.95
CA GLU A 822 21.88 22.07 30.07
C GLU A 822 21.76 20.76 30.86
N ASP A 823 20.55 20.27 31.11
CA ASP A 823 20.31 18.97 31.75
C ASP A 823 20.93 17.82 30.92
N ILE A 824 20.78 17.83 29.59
CA ILE A 824 21.40 16.84 28.69
C ILE A 824 22.93 16.93 28.80
N ARG A 825 23.49 18.14 28.75
CA ARG A 825 24.94 18.38 28.81
C ARG A 825 25.57 17.88 30.11
N GLN A 826 24.84 18.00 31.23
CA GLN A 826 25.28 17.53 32.54
C GLN A 826 25.03 16.02 32.77
N SER A 827 24.34 15.36 31.83
CA SER A 827 24.05 13.93 31.88
C SER A 827 24.91 13.12 30.91
N ASP A 828 25.06 11.82 31.14
CA ASP A 828 25.65 10.88 30.17
C ASP A 828 24.66 10.45 29.07
N LYS A 829 23.49 11.12 28.97
CA LYS A 829 22.45 10.77 28.01
C LYS A 829 22.60 11.52 26.70
N ILE A 830 22.20 10.86 25.63
CA ILE A 830 22.21 11.42 24.29
C ILE A 830 20.89 12.17 24.05
N GLY A 831 20.97 13.44 23.66
CA GLY A 831 19.84 14.20 23.15
C GLY A 831 19.60 13.92 21.67
N VAL A 832 18.38 13.56 21.29
CA VAL A 832 17.99 13.31 19.90
C VAL A 832 17.00 14.38 19.46
N VAL A 833 17.45 15.30 18.61
CA VAL A 833 16.64 16.38 18.05
C VAL A 833 15.76 15.83 16.93
N VAL A 834 14.45 15.87 17.13
CA VAL A 834 13.48 15.34 16.16
C VAL A 834 13.17 16.40 15.10
N MET A 835 13.86 16.33 13.95
CA MET A 835 13.78 17.29 12.84
C MET A 835 12.56 17.09 11.95
N ALA A 836 11.38 17.17 12.55
CA ALA A 836 10.11 17.06 11.86
C ALA A 836 9.23 18.28 12.12
N ARG A 837 8.21 18.46 11.27
CA ARG A 837 7.20 19.52 11.48
C ARG A 837 6.44 19.24 12.77
N SER A 838 6.04 20.29 13.51
CA SER A 838 5.42 20.14 14.84
C SER A 838 4.21 19.21 14.83
N TYR A 839 3.39 19.27 13.78
CA TYR A 839 2.23 18.38 13.61
C TYR A 839 2.52 16.94 13.22
N MET A 840 3.79 16.59 12.99
CA MET A 840 4.26 15.21 12.88
C MET A 840 4.96 14.79 14.18
N SER A 841 5.82 15.63 14.74
CA SER A 841 6.60 15.28 15.95
C SER A 841 5.78 15.33 17.24
N GLN A 842 4.76 16.17 17.34
CA GLN A 842 3.92 16.31 18.54
C GLN A 842 2.70 15.37 18.54
N ASP A 843 2.15 15.06 17.37
CA ASP A 843 0.97 14.21 17.26
C ASP A 843 1.36 12.73 17.34
N SER A 844 1.12 12.10 18.49
CA SER A 844 1.45 10.69 18.72
C SER A 844 0.67 9.73 17.81
N GLY A 845 -0.50 10.13 17.30
CA GLY A 845 -1.22 9.39 16.26
C GLY A 845 -0.57 9.51 14.88
N ALA A 846 0.17 10.60 14.63
CA ALA A 846 0.93 10.79 13.40
C ALA A 846 2.31 10.12 13.41
N ASN A 847 3.00 10.11 14.55
CA ASN A 847 4.35 9.52 14.68
C ASN A 847 4.40 8.14 15.34
N LEU A 848 3.27 7.59 15.77
CA LEU A 848 3.16 6.26 16.40
C LEU A 848 3.90 6.13 17.75
N GLY A 849 3.91 7.21 18.53
CA GLY A 849 4.57 7.26 19.85
C GLY A 849 6.08 7.13 19.75
N PHE A 850 6.67 7.75 18.73
CA PHE A 850 8.09 7.63 18.44
C PHE A 850 8.97 8.22 19.55
N ASN A 851 8.54 9.33 20.16
CA ASN A 851 9.31 10.03 21.19
C ASN A 851 9.45 9.17 22.46
N GLU A 852 8.37 8.51 22.87
CA GLU A 852 8.34 7.63 24.04
C GLU A 852 9.25 6.40 23.82
N LYS A 853 9.34 5.91 22.58
CA LYS A 853 10.25 4.82 22.21
C LYS A 853 11.72 5.23 22.30
N LEU A 854 12.08 6.44 21.85
CA LEU A 854 13.43 6.98 22.06
C LEU A 854 13.76 7.09 23.55
N ALA A 855 12.80 7.56 24.34
CA ALA A 855 12.96 7.67 25.79
C ALA A 855 13.15 6.31 26.48
N ALA A 856 12.42 5.28 26.03
CA ALA A 856 12.58 3.91 26.50
C ALA A 856 13.95 3.29 26.12
N LEU A 857 14.60 3.78 25.06
CA LEU A 857 15.97 3.41 24.68
C LEU A 857 17.05 4.20 25.46
N GLY A 858 16.66 5.00 26.45
CA GLY A 858 17.59 5.80 27.28
C GLY A 858 18.02 7.13 26.66
N MET A 859 17.47 7.50 25.49
CA MET A 859 17.74 8.77 24.81
C MET A 859 16.76 9.87 25.26
N ILE A 860 17.11 11.13 25.07
CA ILE A 860 16.22 12.26 25.39
C ILE A 860 15.68 12.86 24.07
N PRO A 861 14.40 12.67 23.71
CA PRO A 861 13.83 13.24 22.49
C PRO A 861 13.61 14.75 22.65
N VAL A 862 14.27 15.56 21.83
CA VAL A 862 14.29 17.03 21.91
C VAL A 862 13.41 17.63 20.79
N PRO A 863 12.37 18.41 21.12
CA PRO A 863 11.62 19.19 20.13
C PRO A 863 12.52 20.21 19.43
N VAL A 864 12.40 20.36 18.11
CA VAL A 864 13.19 21.37 17.35
C VAL A 864 13.02 22.79 17.90
N ASP A 865 11.82 23.15 18.33
CA ASP A 865 11.54 24.50 18.85
C ASP A 865 12.16 24.75 20.24
N PHE A 866 12.76 23.74 20.88
CA PHE A 866 13.54 23.90 22.12
C PHE A 866 15.00 24.32 21.83
N LEU A 867 15.44 24.24 20.58
CA LEU A 867 16.77 24.69 20.18
C LEU A 867 16.83 26.22 20.03
N PRO A 868 18.01 26.84 20.21
CA PRO A 868 18.22 28.26 19.93
C PRO A 868 18.32 28.52 18.42
N LEU A 869 17.23 28.31 17.68
CA LEU A 869 17.22 28.36 16.21
C LEU A 869 17.59 29.73 15.63
N SER A 870 17.49 30.81 16.40
CA SER A 870 17.91 32.16 15.99
C SER A 870 19.42 32.39 16.05
N SER A 871 20.21 31.42 16.52
CA SER A 871 21.68 31.54 16.61
C SER A 871 22.40 31.52 15.27
N PHE A 872 21.73 31.12 14.19
CA PHE A 872 22.31 31.02 12.84
C PHE A 872 21.36 31.63 11.80
N ASP A 873 21.92 32.19 10.74
CA ASP A 873 21.15 32.58 9.56
C ASP A 873 21.10 31.40 8.58
N PRO A 874 19.92 30.88 8.20
CA PRO A 874 19.83 29.81 7.20
C PRO A 874 20.37 30.23 5.83
N GLU A 875 20.49 31.53 5.53
CA GLU A 875 21.10 32.04 4.30
C GLU A 875 22.61 31.76 4.21
N ASP A 876 23.27 31.46 5.33
CA ASP A 876 24.69 31.06 5.34
C ASP A 876 24.92 29.67 4.74
N ILE A 877 23.86 28.85 4.63
CA ILE A 877 23.92 27.45 4.20
C ILE A 877 23.12 27.21 2.91
N SER A 878 21.98 27.89 2.74
CA SER A 878 21.12 27.77 1.56
C SER A 878 20.98 29.12 0.88
N ASP A 879 21.10 29.15 -0.44
CA ASP A 879 20.92 30.36 -1.25
C ASP A 879 19.44 30.81 -1.32
N ARG A 880 18.50 29.94 -0.94
CA ARG A 880 17.06 30.20 -0.99
C ARG A 880 16.27 29.40 0.06
N PRO A 881 16.39 29.71 1.36
CA PRO A 881 15.59 29.08 2.43
C PRO A 881 14.14 29.59 2.39
N TYR A 882 13.40 29.18 1.36
CA TYR A 882 12.10 29.74 0.99
C TYR A 882 11.00 29.38 1.99
N TRP A 883 11.07 28.19 2.58
CA TRP A 883 10.05 27.67 3.49
C TRP A 883 10.39 27.96 4.97
N ALA A 884 9.38 28.25 5.79
CA ALA A 884 9.58 28.53 7.21
C ALA A 884 10.20 27.33 7.97
N TYR A 885 9.69 26.12 7.74
CA TYR A 885 10.21 24.91 8.39
C TYR A 885 11.58 24.48 7.85
N GLU A 886 11.88 24.75 6.58
CA GLU A 886 13.22 24.52 6.01
C GLU A 886 14.27 25.36 6.74
N SER A 887 13.98 26.64 6.99
CA SER A 887 14.86 27.50 7.80
C SER A 887 15.12 26.89 9.20
N LYS A 888 14.07 26.39 9.87
CA LYS A 888 14.22 25.74 11.19
C LYS A 888 15.13 24.51 11.12
N PHE A 889 14.95 23.66 10.10
CA PHE A 889 15.73 22.42 9.96
C PHE A 889 17.19 22.67 9.60
N ILE A 890 17.48 23.65 8.73
CA ILE A 890 18.85 24.07 8.42
C ILE A 890 19.57 24.49 9.70
N ASN A 891 18.95 25.36 10.51
CA ASN A 891 19.54 25.85 11.75
C ASN A 891 19.67 24.74 12.81
N ALA A 892 18.67 23.87 12.96
CA ALA A 892 18.74 22.71 13.84
C ALA A 892 19.88 21.75 13.44
N THR A 893 20.06 21.51 12.14
CA THR A 893 21.14 20.68 11.60
C THR A 893 22.50 21.31 11.91
N LYS A 894 22.63 22.63 11.76
CA LYS A 894 23.85 23.34 12.13
C LYS A 894 24.17 23.19 13.62
N ILE A 895 23.18 23.39 14.50
CA ILE A 895 23.32 23.25 15.96
C ILE A 895 23.76 21.83 16.33
N THR A 896 23.08 20.81 15.81
CA THR A 896 23.43 19.40 16.09
C THR A 896 24.81 19.03 15.56
N SER A 897 25.21 19.53 14.38
CA SER A 897 26.54 19.24 13.80
C SER A 897 27.73 19.74 14.63
N ILE A 898 27.52 20.74 15.50
CA ILE A 898 28.58 21.33 16.34
C ILE A 898 28.41 21.02 17.83
N THR A 899 27.35 20.30 18.21
CA THR A 899 27.02 20.01 19.61
C THR A 899 27.15 18.50 19.87
N PRO A 900 28.25 18.02 20.47
CA PRO A 900 28.59 16.59 20.52
C PRO A 900 27.56 15.68 21.21
N PHE A 901 26.77 16.21 22.15
CA PHE A 901 25.75 15.47 22.90
C PHE A 901 24.36 15.52 22.24
N LEU A 902 24.22 16.18 21.09
CA LEU A 902 22.99 16.24 20.31
C LEU A 902 23.13 15.53 18.97
N TYR A 903 22.16 14.70 18.64
CA TYR A 903 22.07 14.00 17.36
C TYR A 903 20.80 14.44 16.65
N GLY A 904 20.92 14.85 15.38
CA GLY A 904 19.77 15.15 14.54
C GLY A 904 19.15 13.88 13.97
N LEU A 905 17.83 13.76 14.08
CA LEU A 905 17.04 12.70 13.46
C LEU A 905 15.99 13.24 12.50
#